data_AF-A0A6H2H5S9-F1
#
_entry.id   AF-A0A6H2H5S9-F1
#
_cell.length_a   1.000
_cell.length_b   1.000
_cell.length_c   1.000
_cell.angle_alpha   90.00
_cell.angle_beta   90.00
_cell.angle_gamma   90.00
#
_symmetry.space_group_name_H-M   'P 1'
#
loop_
_entity.id
_entity.type
_entity.pdbx_description
1 polymer ?
#
loop_
_entity_poly.entity_id
_entity_poly.type
_entity_poly.pdbx_seq_one_letter_code
_entity_poly.pdbx_strand_id
1 'polypeptide(L)'
;MAVSITSQNRVDVSNLYVALFGRAPDGDGLGFWTNLLANGTSVSSVADTMFATAPARAFFPSFNTNQETIASFYVNVLGRTADTDGLAFWTAKLNATGATPGSVISQMIAVVTTYTGTDAAGLLSQSLFNNKGTVALAYGVSNGSVAGAQTILVGVDATAASVTAATAKITAGAGAAGATFTLTTGVDTFTGTAGNDTFNATNATLTSFDNINGAAGADVFNYADTTAVNFALPAAVTLSNLENIVVSRTATGGGTGAVAITNTTFGTGVTSLGYNEASLAANMTAATAAVTLNSATDVTVAATGTGVFTTVAVTDTSTTSSSTGNTLKNVTATGSTGAITLTGNGITGVTLNNDAGLATVTAAAGTRALTVNTAGTVGHGGLTDATATTLSINNTGIATLGTFTAAKATTVNYTSSAANTSATIAAVLATTLNVSGSKLATVALTTNNALTTVNVTGTAGLTLTATTNAATDYAVLTLIDTSGTTGVLTATVLGTGTAVTGGAGNDIVTVGATTKAISLGGGTAIAAVAGVSNAIAAGNTVILSTGTTALGLGGSINGGTGAADILSLTAADAATLSTAGAVQTAFKAAVTGFEQLSLTGIGASATYNSKGFGTFDTVNITGAAQTTNISNLASGESINITGANTGITTSGTTGSGSADVLKVGLNNIAVGITAFGSLTTPNVEIINITTTDTALTPVGYADTLTIVDTAMTTLTVAGTSGLALTFAGTALTSIDASGITKAGGFSYTAGALQYASTFKGSLLGGDTINAGSALAAVSITETAGTNTITGSSTIGSTLTGGSGADTIVGGSGIDTITGGAGIDVITGGAGIDVITGGAGADVITLGTGADIVRYEVIATSTSATGANVDKITDFVAGIDKINFTGSGGGLNTTLTGVTINTGTAATATMAAAVANTTSVATIADVYSALAAYTTLTASNAAGTATVAQVYTFANGAAAGTYLVVNDATLGFQAATDVVINLTGLSGTFSGTDITYTV
;
A
#
# COMPACT_ATOMS: atom_id res chain seq x y z
N MET A 1 43.87 -36.84 22.95
CA MET A 1 44.36 -35.85 23.94
C MET A 1 45.51 -35.12 23.28
N ALA A 2 45.34 -33.86 22.90
CA ALA A 2 46.46 -33.06 22.40
C ALA A 2 47.38 -32.76 23.59
N VAL A 3 48.64 -33.21 23.52
CA VAL A 3 49.65 -32.88 24.53
C VAL A 3 50.00 -31.40 24.35
N SER A 4 49.97 -30.62 25.43
CA SER A 4 50.19 -29.17 25.37
C SER A 4 51.66 -28.84 25.10
N ILE A 5 51.89 -27.93 24.13
CA ILE A 5 53.24 -27.41 23.84
C ILE A 5 53.71 -26.56 25.03
N THR A 6 54.80 -26.95 25.68
CA THR A 6 55.35 -26.23 26.83
C THR A 6 56.22 -25.04 26.40
N SER A 7 56.44 -24.07 27.30
CA SER A 7 57.40 -22.99 27.07
C SER A 7 58.83 -23.52 26.87
N GLN A 8 59.19 -24.62 27.53
CA GLN A 8 60.49 -25.26 27.37
C GLN A 8 60.68 -25.84 25.97
N ASN A 9 59.64 -26.47 25.39
CA ASN A 9 59.70 -26.99 24.01
C ASN A 9 60.05 -25.87 23.01
N ARG A 10 59.51 -24.66 23.21
CA ARG A 10 59.79 -23.50 22.34
C ARG A 10 61.21 -22.97 22.52
N VAL A 11 61.71 -22.93 23.76
CA VAL A 11 63.11 -22.57 24.06
C VAL A 11 64.08 -23.56 23.40
N ASP A 12 63.83 -24.85 23.53
CA ASP A 12 64.69 -25.90 22.98
C ASP A 12 64.77 -25.84 21.45
N VAL A 13 63.61 -25.69 20.77
CA VAL A 13 63.58 -25.52 19.31
C VAL A 13 64.27 -24.23 18.87
N SER A 14 64.04 -23.12 19.59
CA SER A 14 64.68 -21.83 19.25
C SER A 14 66.20 -21.90 19.37
N ASN A 15 66.71 -22.53 20.44
CA ASN A 15 68.14 -22.76 20.63
C ASN A 15 68.72 -23.68 19.55
N LEU A 16 67.99 -24.70 19.11
CA LEU A 16 68.40 -25.55 17.97
C LEU A 16 68.46 -24.76 16.66
N TYR A 17 67.52 -23.85 16.39
CA TYR A 17 67.56 -22.99 15.21
C TYR A 17 68.80 -22.08 15.20
N VAL A 18 69.12 -21.46 16.34
CA VAL A 18 70.33 -20.64 16.49
C VAL A 18 71.59 -21.48 16.26
N ALA A 19 71.65 -22.67 16.85
CA ALA A 19 72.82 -23.54 16.79
C ALA A 19 73.02 -24.24 15.44
N LEU A 20 71.93 -24.60 14.76
CA LEU A 20 71.97 -25.45 13.56
C LEU A 20 71.87 -24.66 12.25
N PHE A 21 71.23 -23.49 12.29
CA PHE A 21 70.97 -22.70 11.08
C PHE A 21 71.48 -21.25 11.18
N GLY A 22 71.91 -20.79 12.36
CA GLY A 22 72.34 -19.41 12.56
C GLY A 22 71.24 -18.37 12.37
N ARG A 23 69.97 -18.78 12.40
CA ARG A 23 68.79 -17.94 12.20
C ARG A 23 67.73 -18.23 13.26
N ALA A 24 66.79 -17.32 13.45
CA ALA A 24 65.60 -17.59 14.25
C ALA A 24 64.68 -18.60 13.55
N PRO A 25 63.81 -19.33 14.26
CA PRO A 25 62.70 -20.02 13.62
C PRO A 25 61.67 -19.03 13.06
N ASP A 26 61.16 -19.31 11.86
CA ASP A 26 59.88 -18.76 11.41
C ASP A 26 58.72 -19.45 12.15
N GLY A 27 57.52 -18.86 12.13
CA GLY A 27 56.39 -19.37 12.92
C GLY A 27 55.98 -20.80 12.56
N ASP A 28 55.96 -21.13 11.26
CA ASP A 28 55.67 -22.49 10.77
C ASP A 28 56.74 -23.49 11.23
N GLY A 29 58.01 -23.11 11.15
CA GLY A 29 59.13 -23.89 11.66
C GLY A 29 59.02 -24.14 13.17
N LEU A 30 58.81 -23.10 13.97
CA LEU A 30 58.66 -23.24 15.42
C LEU A 30 57.48 -24.17 15.77
N GLY A 31 56.34 -23.99 15.11
CA GLY A 31 55.14 -24.82 15.30
C GLY A 31 55.38 -26.29 14.94
N PHE A 32 56.00 -26.56 13.80
CA PHE A 32 56.27 -27.94 13.34
C PHE A 32 57.15 -28.71 14.34
N TRP A 33 58.28 -28.15 14.74
CA TRP A 33 59.24 -28.86 15.60
C TRP A 33 58.76 -28.96 17.06
N THR A 34 58.06 -27.95 17.57
CA THR A 34 57.51 -28.00 18.94
C THR A 34 56.37 -29.01 19.08
N ASN A 35 55.60 -29.23 18.01
CA ASN A 35 54.62 -30.33 17.94
C ASN A 35 55.29 -31.70 18.01
N LEU A 36 56.42 -31.91 17.33
CA LEU A 36 57.16 -33.17 17.41
C LEU A 36 57.68 -33.44 18.83
N LEU A 37 58.16 -32.42 19.54
CA LEU A 37 58.56 -32.52 20.95
C LEU A 37 57.37 -32.80 21.87
N ALA A 38 56.25 -32.11 21.68
CA ALA A 38 55.03 -32.34 22.45
C ALA A 38 54.48 -33.78 22.25
N ASN A 39 54.71 -34.37 21.08
CA ASN A 39 54.36 -35.75 20.76
C ASN A 39 55.42 -36.79 21.19
N GLY A 40 56.40 -36.41 22.02
CA GLY A 40 57.33 -37.34 22.66
C GLY A 40 58.64 -37.59 21.92
N THR A 41 58.93 -36.86 20.83
CA THR A 41 60.25 -36.90 20.17
C THR A 41 61.29 -36.22 21.06
N SER A 42 62.48 -36.80 21.22
CA SER A 42 63.55 -36.17 22.01
C SER A 42 64.19 -34.98 21.27
N VAL A 43 64.71 -34.00 22.03
CA VAL A 43 65.45 -32.85 21.48
C VAL A 43 66.64 -33.29 20.62
N SER A 44 67.32 -34.38 20.98
CA SER A 44 68.41 -34.96 20.20
C SER A 44 67.97 -35.50 18.83
N SER A 45 66.81 -36.15 18.75
CA SER A 45 66.28 -36.69 17.49
C SER A 45 65.76 -35.57 16.57
N VAL A 46 65.16 -34.52 17.16
CA VAL A 46 64.83 -33.30 16.42
C VAL A 46 66.09 -32.63 15.88
N ALA A 47 67.15 -32.50 16.69
CA ALA A 47 68.42 -31.93 16.26
C ALA A 47 69.07 -32.69 15.10
N ASP A 48 69.04 -34.03 15.12
CA ASP A 48 69.55 -34.86 14.01
C ASP A 48 68.76 -34.65 12.72
N THR A 49 67.44 -34.57 12.84
CA THR A 49 66.56 -34.33 11.69
C THR A 49 66.83 -32.94 11.09
N MET A 50 67.01 -31.92 11.94
CA MET A 50 67.35 -30.56 11.51
C MET A 50 68.75 -30.50 10.87
N PHE A 51 69.74 -31.18 11.45
CA PHE A 51 71.12 -31.23 10.94
C PHE A 51 71.21 -31.87 9.54
N ALA A 52 70.32 -32.81 9.22
CA ALA A 52 70.28 -33.45 7.90
C ALA A 52 69.76 -32.54 6.77
N THR A 53 69.16 -31.39 7.08
CA THR A 53 68.54 -30.50 6.09
C THR A 53 69.54 -29.66 5.29
N ALA A 54 69.15 -29.18 4.11
CA ALA A 54 70.01 -28.35 3.26
C ALA A 54 70.50 -27.04 3.94
N PRO A 55 69.67 -26.31 4.71
CA PRO A 55 70.13 -25.13 5.45
C PRO A 55 71.21 -25.43 6.49
N ALA A 56 71.12 -26.55 7.22
CA ALA A 56 72.16 -26.95 8.17
C ALA A 56 73.48 -27.25 7.46
N ARG A 57 73.45 -27.89 6.28
CA ARG A 57 74.67 -28.14 5.48
C ARG A 57 75.32 -26.88 4.90
N ALA A 58 74.58 -25.77 4.82
CA ALA A 58 75.15 -24.47 4.45
C ALA A 58 75.81 -23.77 5.66
N PHE A 59 75.23 -23.94 6.84
CA PHE A 59 75.78 -23.42 8.10
C PHE A 59 76.95 -24.26 8.63
N PHE A 60 76.98 -25.54 8.30
CA PHE A 60 78.08 -26.48 8.52
C PHE A 60 78.57 -26.99 7.14
N PRO A 61 79.38 -26.21 6.40
CA PRO A 61 79.82 -26.57 5.05
C PRO A 61 80.46 -27.96 5.04
N SER A 62 79.97 -28.85 4.16
CA SER A 62 80.31 -30.28 4.07
C SER A 62 81.73 -30.64 4.54
N PHE A 63 81.83 -31.07 5.79
CA PHE A 63 83.08 -31.49 6.43
C PHE A 63 83.38 -32.95 6.13
N ASN A 64 84.65 -33.29 5.97
CA ASN A 64 85.09 -34.67 5.77
C ASN A 64 85.35 -35.38 7.11
N THR A 65 85.32 -34.66 8.25
CA THR A 65 85.61 -35.23 9.59
C THR A 65 84.74 -34.69 10.74
N ASN A 66 84.59 -35.49 11.80
CA ASN A 66 83.90 -35.11 13.04
C ASN A 66 84.55 -33.90 13.76
N GLN A 67 85.88 -33.77 13.68
CA GLN A 67 86.62 -32.68 14.31
C GLN A 67 86.29 -31.32 13.69
N GLU A 68 86.13 -31.26 12.37
CA GLU A 68 85.76 -30.03 11.66
C GLU A 68 84.31 -29.61 11.99
N THR A 69 83.40 -30.58 12.16
CA THR A 69 82.01 -30.30 12.59
C THR A 69 81.98 -29.62 13.96
N ILE A 70 82.78 -30.10 14.91
CA ILE A 70 82.94 -29.46 16.23
C ILE A 70 83.59 -28.08 16.10
N ALA A 71 84.66 -27.93 15.33
CA ALA A 71 85.33 -26.65 15.14
C ALA A 71 84.38 -25.56 14.57
N SER A 72 83.48 -25.94 13.66
CA SER A 72 82.48 -25.00 13.11
C SER A 72 81.39 -24.64 14.08
N PHE A 73 81.00 -25.53 15.00
CA PHE A 73 80.10 -25.15 16.09
C PHE A 73 80.72 -24.04 16.95
N TYR A 74 82.02 -24.14 17.29
CA TYR A 74 82.71 -23.12 18.06
C TYR A 74 82.70 -21.75 17.35
N VAL A 75 83.01 -21.72 16.06
CA VAL A 75 83.06 -20.45 15.31
C VAL A 75 81.66 -19.89 15.06
N ASN A 76 80.74 -20.71 14.57
CA ASN A 76 79.44 -20.25 14.07
C ASN A 76 78.44 -19.99 15.20
N VAL A 77 78.54 -20.74 16.31
CA VAL A 77 77.59 -20.69 17.43
C VAL A 77 78.19 -20.00 18.65
N LEU A 78 79.43 -20.33 19.03
CA LEU A 78 80.08 -19.79 20.23
C LEU A 78 80.87 -18.48 19.97
N GLY A 79 81.04 -18.08 18.70
CA GLY A 79 81.71 -16.85 18.31
C GLY A 79 83.22 -16.83 18.59
N ARG A 80 83.84 -18.00 18.77
CA ARG A 80 85.27 -18.13 19.12
C ARG A 80 85.91 -19.34 18.44
N THR A 81 87.23 -19.36 18.31
CA THR A 81 87.95 -20.57 17.94
C THR A 81 87.94 -21.56 19.11
N ALA A 82 87.90 -22.86 18.80
CA ALA A 82 87.99 -23.90 19.82
C ALA A 82 89.37 -23.89 20.47
N ASP A 83 89.40 -23.95 21.80
CA ASP A 83 90.61 -24.29 22.54
C ASP A 83 90.96 -25.77 22.33
N THR A 84 92.25 -26.10 22.48
CA THR A 84 92.77 -27.44 22.17
C THR A 84 92.04 -28.54 22.94
N ASP A 85 91.73 -28.29 24.22
CA ASP A 85 91.09 -29.27 25.11
C ASP A 85 89.60 -29.44 24.79
N GLY A 86 88.88 -28.35 24.57
CA GLY A 86 87.49 -28.35 24.15
C GLY A 86 87.28 -29.05 22.80
N LEU A 87 88.13 -28.75 21.81
CA LEU A 87 88.06 -29.41 20.50
C LEU A 87 88.29 -30.92 20.63
N ALA A 88 89.28 -31.34 21.41
CA ALA A 88 89.57 -32.75 21.65
C ALA A 88 88.43 -33.47 22.39
N PHE A 89 87.89 -32.86 23.45
CA PHE A 89 86.81 -33.43 24.25
C PHE A 89 85.54 -33.67 23.44
N TRP A 90 85.06 -32.66 22.72
CA TRP A 90 83.82 -32.76 21.95
C TRP A 90 83.99 -33.64 20.70
N THR A 91 85.18 -33.66 20.09
CA THR A 91 85.48 -34.61 19.00
C THR A 91 85.46 -36.05 19.51
N ALA A 92 86.01 -36.32 20.69
CA ALA A 92 85.94 -37.64 21.31
C ALA A 92 84.49 -38.06 21.63
N LYS A 93 83.65 -37.11 22.06
CA LYS A 93 82.20 -37.35 22.26
C LYS A 93 81.47 -37.69 20.96
N LEU A 94 81.82 -37.03 19.84
CA LEU A 94 81.21 -37.31 18.54
C LEU A 94 81.75 -38.60 17.89
N ASN A 95 82.96 -39.02 18.23
CA ASN A 95 83.54 -40.31 17.80
C ASN A 95 83.03 -41.51 18.60
N ALA A 96 82.28 -41.30 19.69
CA ALA A 96 81.76 -42.38 20.51
C ALA A 96 80.70 -43.22 19.75
N THR A 97 80.67 -44.53 19.99
CA THR A 97 79.73 -45.44 19.31
C THR A 97 78.28 -45.04 19.61
N GLY A 98 77.51 -44.77 18.56
CA GLY A 98 76.11 -44.34 18.66
C GLY A 98 75.90 -42.84 18.83
N ALA A 99 76.96 -42.03 18.87
CA ALA A 99 76.86 -40.58 18.87
C ALA A 99 76.53 -40.06 17.46
N THR A 100 75.56 -39.16 17.39
CA THR A 100 75.20 -38.42 16.18
C THR A 100 75.54 -36.93 16.34
N PRO A 101 75.77 -36.18 15.23
CA PRO A 101 75.99 -34.74 15.31
C PRO A 101 74.92 -33.99 16.11
N GLY A 102 73.64 -34.30 15.93
CA GLY A 102 72.56 -33.67 16.70
C GLY A 102 72.56 -34.05 18.19
N SER A 103 72.90 -35.29 18.52
CA SER A 103 73.04 -35.72 19.94
C SER A 103 74.17 -35.01 20.68
N VAL A 104 75.28 -34.69 19.99
CA VAL A 104 76.42 -33.98 20.59
C VAL A 104 76.19 -32.47 20.58
N ILE A 105 75.63 -31.91 19.50
CA ILE A 105 75.27 -30.49 19.43
C ILE A 105 74.25 -30.12 20.50
N SER A 106 73.22 -30.94 20.74
CA SER A 106 72.26 -30.71 21.82
C SER A 106 72.91 -30.72 23.22
N GLN A 107 73.93 -31.57 23.45
CA GLN A 107 74.72 -31.54 24.68
C GLN A 107 75.60 -30.28 24.77
N MET A 108 76.21 -29.84 23.67
CA MET A 108 76.98 -28.59 23.62
C MET A 108 76.09 -27.37 23.91
N ILE A 109 74.86 -27.35 23.39
CA ILE A 109 73.84 -26.33 23.68
C ILE A 109 73.52 -26.31 25.18
N ALA A 110 73.27 -27.49 25.78
CA ALA A 110 73.01 -27.59 27.21
C ALA A 110 74.19 -27.04 28.03
N VAL A 111 75.43 -27.37 27.66
CA VAL A 111 76.63 -26.87 28.35
C VAL A 111 76.82 -25.35 28.22
N VAL A 112 76.64 -24.77 27.02
CA VAL A 112 76.83 -23.31 26.83
C VAL A 112 75.74 -22.52 27.54
N THR A 113 74.48 -22.96 27.45
CA THR A 113 73.33 -22.26 28.06
C THR A 113 73.43 -22.17 29.58
N THR A 114 73.96 -23.21 30.22
CA THR A 114 74.12 -23.30 31.69
C THR A 114 75.56 -23.16 32.16
N TYR A 115 76.46 -22.58 31.36
CA TYR A 115 77.86 -22.40 31.76
C TYR A 115 77.98 -21.50 33.00
N THR A 116 78.70 -21.94 34.04
CA THR A 116 78.90 -21.15 35.28
C THR A 116 80.38 -21.03 35.66
N GLY A 117 81.28 -21.27 34.70
CA GLY A 117 82.72 -21.17 34.93
C GLY A 117 83.21 -19.71 34.98
N THR A 118 84.49 -19.53 35.29
CA THR A 118 85.12 -18.19 35.41
C THR A 118 85.88 -17.74 34.16
N ASP A 119 86.01 -18.60 33.15
CA ASP A 119 86.67 -18.22 31.90
C ASP A 119 85.88 -17.16 31.14
N ALA A 120 86.56 -16.05 30.79
CA ALA A 120 85.96 -14.90 30.15
C ALA A 120 85.41 -15.22 28.75
N ALA A 121 86.09 -16.09 27.99
CA ALA A 121 85.62 -16.50 26.67
C ALA A 121 84.36 -17.38 26.78
N GLY A 122 84.31 -18.29 27.76
CA GLY A 122 83.13 -19.09 28.08
C GLY A 122 81.91 -18.26 28.49
N LEU A 123 82.08 -17.24 29.33
CA LEU A 123 81.00 -16.32 29.75
C LEU A 123 80.48 -15.46 28.59
N LEU A 124 81.37 -15.02 27.69
CA LEU A 124 80.99 -14.30 26.47
C LEU A 124 80.22 -15.21 25.49
N SER A 125 80.67 -16.44 25.26
CA SER A 125 79.96 -17.42 24.44
C SER A 125 78.58 -17.77 25.00
N GLN A 126 78.46 -17.93 26.33
CA GLN A 126 77.17 -18.14 26.98
C GLN A 126 76.24 -16.95 26.77
N SER A 127 76.72 -15.74 27.05
CA SER A 127 75.90 -14.53 26.94
C SER A 127 75.46 -14.31 25.50
N LEU A 128 76.35 -14.48 24.52
CA LEU A 128 76.05 -14.40 23.10
C LEU A 128 74.98 -15.42 22.68
N PHE A 129 75.15 -16.70 23.08
CA PHE A 129 74.22 -17.76 22.69
C PHE A 129 72.84 -17.57 23.34
N ASN A 130 72.80 -17.26 24.65
CA ASN A 130 71.54 -17.02 25.37
C ASN A 130 70.81 -15.78 24.83
N ASN A 131 71.53 -14.72 24.47
CA ASN A 131 70.96 -13.52 23.86
C ASN A 131 70.35 -13.83 22.48
N LYS A 132 71.07 -14.58 21.63
CA LYS A 132 70.54 -15.03 20.33
C LYS A 132 69.35 -15.98 20.48
N GLY A 133 69.38 -16.90 21.45
CA GLY A 133 68.28 -17.79 21.77
C GLY A 133 67.04 -17.04 22.25
N THR A 134 67.22 -16.00 23.06
CA THR A 134 66.14 -15.12 23.54
C THR A 134 65.48 -14.36 22.38
N VAL A 135 66.27 -13.75 21.50
CA VAL A 135 65.76 -13.03 20.31
C VAL A 135 65.11 -14.00 19.32
N ALA A 136 65.70 -15.18 19.11
CA ALA A 136 65.15 -16.21 18.22
C ALA A 136 63.80 -16.73 18.73
N LEU A 137 63.69 -16.97 20.03
CA LEU A 137 62.43 -17.34 20.65
C LEU A 137 61.39 -16.23 20.47
N ALA A 138 61.75 -14.99 20.79
CA ALA A 138 60.87 -13.83 20.63
C ALA A 138 60.38 -13.66 19.18
N TYR A 139 61.23 -13.93 18.18
CA TYR A 139 60.89 -13.81 16.76
C TYR A 139 60.02 -14.99 16.26
N GLY A 140 60.31 -16.20 16.73
CA GLY A 140 59.53 -17.38 16.37
C GLY A 140 58.13 -17.36 16.97
N VAL A 141 57.99 -16.91 18.23
CA VAL A 141 56.68 -16.80 18.87
C VAL A 141 55.85 -15.64 18.32
N SER A 142 56.48 -14.65 17.69
CA SER A 142 55.78 -13.56 17.01
C SER A 142 55.42 -13.87 15.54
N ASN A 143 55.48 -15.14 15.14
CA ASN A 143 55.24 -15.60 13.76
C ASN A 143 56.09 -14.87 12.70
N GLY A 144 57.39 -14.68 12.99
CA GLY A 144 58.30 -13.98 12.09
C GLY A 144 58.49 -14.66 10.72
N SER A 145 58.70 -13.86 9.67
CA SER A 145 58.85 -14.36 8.30
C SER A 145 60.20 -15.06 8.05
N VAL A 146 60.22 -15.98 7.09
CA VAL A 146 61.45 -16.70 6.68
C VAL A 146 62.58 -15.75 6.26
N ALA A 147 62.23 -14.62 5.62
CA ALA A 147 63.20 -13.61 5.17
C ALA A 147 63.81 -12.82 6.33
N GLY A 148 63.02 -12.49 7.36
CA GLY A 148 63.52 -11.77 8.54
C GLY A 148 64.19 -12.67 9.57
N ALA A 149 63.93 -13.98 9.55
CA ALA A 149 64.54 -14.96 10.45
C ALA A 149 66.08 -14.95 10.44
N GLN A 150 66.69 -14.69 9.27
CA GLN A 150 68.15 -14.61 9.14
C GLN A 150 68.70 -13.25 9.60
N THR A 151 67.96 -12.17 9.38
CA THR A 151 68.43 -10.80 9.65
C THR A 151 68.20 -10.38 11.10
N ILE A 152 67.23 -10.96 11.81
CA ILE A 152 66.90 -10.56 13.18
C ILE A 152 68.01 -10.86 14.19
N LEU A 153 68.82 -11.90 13.94
CA LEU A 153 69.96 -12.26 14.78
C LEU A 153 71.24 -11.48 14.42
N VAL A 154 71.23 -10.71 13.33
CA VAL A 154 72.39 -9.91 12.89
C VAL A 154 72.54 -8.70 13.82
N GLY A 155 73.72 -8.58 14.44
CA GLY A 155 74.02 -7.53 15.42
C GLY A 155 73.65 -7.88 16.87
N VAL A 156 73.12 -9.08 17.13
CA VAL A 156 72.96 -9.59 18.51
C VAL A 156 74.33 -10.04 19.02
N ASP A 157 74.78 -9.42 20.11
CA ASP A 157 76.05 -9.66 20.78
C ASP A 157 75.86 -10.10 22.24
N ALA A 158 76.95 -10.18 23.02
CA ALA A 158 76.92 -10.60 24.42
C ALA A 158 76.32 -9.55 25.39
N THR A 159 75.84 -8.41 24.92
CA THR A 159 75.26 -7.34 25.76
C THR A 159 73.74 -7.40 25.81
N ALA A 160 73.14 -7.01 26.94
CA ALA A 160 71.67 -6.93 27.05
C ALA A 160 71.06 -5.86 26.12
N ALA A 161 71.83 -4.82 25.75
CA ALA A 161 71.37 -3.76 24.86
C ALA A 161 71.08 -4.27 23.45
N SER A 162 71.86 -5.24 22.94
CA SER A 162 71.63 -5.81 21.61
C SER A 162 70.36 -6.68 21.55
N VAL A 163 70.01 -7.35 22.65
CA VAL A 163 68.72 -8.07 22.80
C VAL A 163 67.55 -7.10 22.74
N THR A 164 67.61 -6.00 23.50
CA THR A 164 66.57 -4.96 23.48
C THR A 164 66.41 -4.36 22.09
N ALA A 165 67.52 -4.03 21.42
CA ALA A 165 67.50 -3.46 20.08
C ALA A 165 66.95 -4.43 19.01
N ALA A 166 67.28 -5.73 19.11
CA ALA A 166 66.75 -6.74 18.21
C ALA A 166 65.26 -7.02 18.48
N THR A 167 64.86 -7.12 19.76
CA THR A 167 63.46 -7.40 20.15
C THR A 167 62.54 -6.23 19.78
N ALA A 168 63.01 -4.99 19.85
CA ALA A 168 62.24 -3.83 19.37
C ALA A 168 61.89 -3.91 17.87
N LYS A 169 62.73 -4.58 17.05
CA LYS A 169 62.45 -4.81 15.62
C LYS A 169 61.38 -5.88 15.40
N ILE A 170 61.11 -6.73 16.39
CA ILE A 170 60.08 -7.78 16.37
C ILE A 170 58.69 -7.17 16.57
N THR A 171 58.60 -6.15 17.43
CA THR A 171 57.36 -5.41 17.73
C THR A 171 57.02 -4.36 16.66
N ALA A 172 57.94 -4.04 15.74
CA ALA A 172 57.79 -2.98 14.74
C ALA A 172 56.99 -3.41 13.48
N GLY A 173 55.94 -4.21 13.67
CA GLY A 173 54.88 -4.40 12.68
C GLY A 173 53.75 -3.38 12.86
N ALA A 174 54.08 -2.11 13.13
CA ALA A 174 53.07 -1.07 13.22
C ALA A 174 52.43 -0.90 11.84
N GLY A 175 51.19 -1.36 11.70
CA GLY A 175 50.36 -0.98 10.56
C GLY A 175 50.23 0.55 10.49
N ALA A 176 49.82 1.05 9.32
CA ALA A 176 49.40 2.46 9.23
C ALA A 176 48.23 2.72 10.20
N ALA A 177 48.04 3.96 10.64
CA ALA A 177 46.88 4.31 11.47
C ALA A 177 45.57 3.82 10.82
N GLY A 178 44.74 3.10 11.57
CA GLY A 178 43.53 2.46 11.06
C GLY A 178 43.80 1.12 10.36
N ALA A 179 44.75 0.34 10.86
CA ALA A 179 45.14 -0.95 10.33
C ALA A 179 44.07 -2.01 10.57
N THR A 180 43.95 -2.96 9.64
CA THR A 180 43.18 -4.19 9.83
C THR A 180 44.13 -5.36 10.06
N PHE A 181 44.04 -5.98 11.23
CA PHE A 181 44.77 -7.17 11.63
C PHE A 181 43.84 -8.38 11.53
N THR A 182 44.32 -9.47 10.92
CA THR A 182 43.58 -10.74 10.87
C THR A 182 44.36 -11.77 11.64
N LEU A 183 43.73 -12.36 12.65
CA LEU A 183 44.34 -13.37 13.51
C LEU A 183 44.60 -14.65 12.72
N THR A 184 45.67 -15.34 13.11
CA THR A 184 46.12 -16.60 12.53
C THR A 184 45.80 -17.75 13.49
N THR A 185 46.07 -19.00 13.11
CA THR A 185 45.94 -20.13 14.06
C THR A 185 47.10 -20.21 15.07
N GLY A 186 48.07 -19.28 14.97
CA GLY A 186 49.24 -19.20 15.85
C GLY A 186 48.95 -18.43 17.13
N VAL A 187 50.02 -18.02 17.82
CA VAL A 187 49.92 -17.06 18.93
C VAL A 187 50.02 -15.66 18.33
N ASP A 188 48.95 -14.88 18.45
CA ASP A 188 48.90 -13.52 17.93
C ASP A 188 49.11 -12.51 19.06
N THR A 189 50.13 -11.65 18.92
CA THR A 189 50.36 -10.52 19.85
C THR A 189 50.35 -9.22 19.08
N PHE A 190 49.19 -8.55 19.06
CA PHE A 190 49.00 -7.29 18.37
C PHE A 190 48.80 -6.14 19.35
N THR A 191 49.45 -5.02 19.07
CA THR A 191 49.14 -3.73 19.68
C THR A 191 48.81 -2.78 18.54
N GLY A 192 47.62 -2.20 18.57
CA GLY A 192 47.15 -1.20 17.64
C GLY A 192 47.95 0.10 17.73
N THR A 193 47.53 1.03 16.90
CA THR A 193 48.09 2.33 16.65
C THR A 193 47.32 3.39 17.44
N ALA A 194 47.49 4.66 17.07
CA ALA A 194 46.65 5.75 17.57
C ALA A 194 45.41 6.00 16.69
N GLY A 195 45.19 5.18 15.66
CA GLY A 195 44.04 5.24 14.76
C GLY A 195 43.03 4.13 15.05
N ASN A 196 41.86 4.19 14.40
CA ASN A 196 40.78 3.22 14.61
C ASN A 196 41.09 1.89 13.91
N ASP A 197 41.68 0.95 14.64
CA ASP A 197 42.11 -0.32 14.11
C ASP A 197 41.00 -1.38 14.12
N THR A 198 41.15 -2.42 13.31
CA THR A 198 40.20 -3.52 13.21
C THR A 198 40.92 -4.86 13.38
N PHE A 199 40.41 -5.71 14.26
CA PHE A 199 40.96 -7.03 14.56
C PHE A 199 39.93 -8.09 14.18
N ASN A 200 40.24 -8.92 13.18
CA ASN A 200 39.37 -9.97 12.69
C ASN A 200 39.82 -11.32 13.22
N ALA A 201 38.94 -12.02 13.91
CA ALA A 201 39.18 -13.35 14.46
C ALA A 201 38.03 -14.29 14.11
N THR A 202 38.34 -15.58 14.10
CA THR A 202 37.37 -16.67 14.03
C THR A 202 37.56 -17.59 15.23
N ASN A 203 36.61 -18.49 15.46
CA ASN A 203 36.77 -19.55 16.46
C ASN A 203 38.00 -20.45 16.26
N ALA A 204 38.56 -20.51 15.04
CA ALA A 204 39.77 -21.28 14.74
C ALA A 204 41.06 -20.48 14.94
N THR A 205 40.98 -19.15 14.90
CA THR A 205 42.16 -18.27 14.96
C THR A 205 42.30 -17.56 16.30
N LEU A 206 41.27 -17.54 17.15
CA LEU A 206 41.39 -17.01 18.50
C LEU A 206 41.76 -18.12 19.49
N THR A 207 43.01 -18.12 19.95
CA THR A 207 43.60 -19.12 20.85
C THR A 207 43.83 -18.55 22.25
N SER A 208 43.98 -19.42 23.26
CA SER A 208 44.19 -19.01 24.66
C SER A 208 45.50 -18.25 24.94
N PHE A 209 46.32 -18.00 23.92
CA PHE A 209 47.60 -17.32 24.06
C PHE A 209 47.62 -15.96 23.34
N ASP A 210 46.52 -15.58 22.69
CA ASP A 210 46.47 -14.32 21.95
C ASP A 210 46.34 -13.13 22.89
N ASN A 211 47.07 -12.07 22.56
CA ASN A 211 47.06 -10.81 23.28
C ASN A 211 46.80 -9.67 22.30
N ILE A 212 45.62 -9.07 22.41
CA ILE A 212 45.15 -8.01 21.52
C ILE A 212 44.91 -6.75 22.35
N ASN A 213 45.56 -5.68 21.93
CA ASN A 213 45.37 -4.35 22.51
C ASN A 213 45.10 -3.37 21.37
N GLY A 214 43.94 -2.71 21.33
CA GLY A 214 43.64 -1.70 20.30
C GLY A 214 44.47 -0.42 20.44
N ALA A 215 45.04 -0.19 21.62
CA ALA A 215 45.75 1.03 21.99
C ALA A 215 44.83 2.26 22.05
N ALA A 216 45.08 3.31 21.26
CA ALA A 216 44.28 4.53 21.32
C ALA A 216 43.49 4.67 20.02
N GLY A 217 42.18 4.79 20.10
CA GLY A 217 41.33 4.82 18.91
C GLY A 217 39.91 4.45 19.27
N ALA A 218 39.06 4.32 18.26
CA ALA A 218 37.79 3.61 18.37
C ALA A 218 37.96 2.26 17.67
N ASP A 219 38.53 1.30 18.39
CA ASP A 219 39.01 0.05 17.82
C ASP A 219 37.90 -0.99 17.73
N VAL A 220 37.95 -1.83 16.69
CA VAL A 220 36.93 -2.82 16.38
C VAL A 220 37.51 -4.23 16.52
N PHE A 221 36.84 -5.10 17.26
CA PHE A 221 37.12 -6.53 17.27
C PHE A 221 35.95 -7.30 16.67
N ASN A 222 36.18 -7.88 15.49
CA ASN A 222 35.22 -8.73 14.80
C ASN A 222 35.54 -10.19 15.08
N TYR A 223 34.60 -10.90 15.69
CA TYR A 223 34.69 -12.34 15.92
C TYR A 223 33.64 -13.09 15.10
N ALA A 224 34.08 -13.93 14.17
CA ALA A 224 33.21 -14.80 13.40
C ALA A 224 33.19 -16.22 13.98
N ASP A 225 32.06 -16.61 14.57
CA ASP A 225 31.81 -17.97 15.03
C ASP A 225 31.19 -18.80 13.90
N THR A 226 31.91 -19.82 13.45
CA THR A 226 31.41 -20.75 12.43
C THR A 226 30.80 -22.02 13.04
N THR A 227 30.78 -22.14 14.37
CA THR A 227 30.36 -23.34 15.08
C THR A 227 28.93 -23.24 15.63
N ALA A 228 28.32 -24.39 15.88
CA ALA A 228 26.96 -24.49 16.42
C ALA A 228 26.90 -24.48 17.97
N VAL A 229 28.02 -24.22 18.65
CA VAL A 229 28.11 -24.23 20.13
C VAL A 229 27.99 -22.82 20.72
N ASN A 230 27.89 -22.72 22.05
CA ASN A 230 27.82 -21.44 22.74
C ASN A 230 29.14 -20.66 22.56
N PHE A 231 29.02 -19.38 22.22
CA PHE A 231 30.15 -18.46 22.23
C PHE A 231 30.80 -18.44 23.62
N ALA A 232 32.08 -18.81 23.68
CA ALA A 232 32.92 -18.64 24.85
C ALA A 232 34.32 -18.27 24.37
N LEU A 233 34.85 -17.13 24.84
CA LEU A 233 36.26 -16.83 24.59
C LEU A 233 37.14 -17.84 25.33
N PRO A 234 38.24 -18.31 24.72
CA PRO A 234 39.20 -19.15 25.42
C PRO A 234 39.69 -18.50 26.72
N ALA A 235 39.82 -19.28 27.79
CA ALA A 235 39.99 -18.81 29.18
C ALA A 235 41.30 -18.05 29.51
N ALA A 236 42.08 -17.63 28.50
CA ALA A 236 43.31 -16.87 28.68
C ALA A 236 43.61 -15.87 27.54
N VAL A 237 42.67 -15.61 26.63
CA VAL A 237 42.81 -14.49 25.68
C VAL A 237 42.77 -13.17 26.45
N THR A 238 43.72 -12.28 26.21
CA THR A 238 43.68 -10.90 26.74
C THR A 238 43.26 -9.94 25.65
N LEU A 239 42.06 -9.38 25.80
CA LEU A 239 41.48 -8.34 24.96
C LEU A 239 41.43 -7.05 25.76
N SER A 240 41.99 -5.96 25.24
CA SER A 240 42.07 -4.68 25.96
C SER A 240 42.01 -3.48 25.01
N ASN A 241 41.44 -2.36 25.48
CA ASN A 241 41.24 -1.13 24.69
C ASN A 241 40.58 -1.42 23.34
N LEU A 242 39.40 -2.04 23.40
CA LEU A 242 38.57 -2.33 22.23
C LEU A 242 37.20 -1.72 22.47
N GLU A 243 36.88 -0.64 21.76
CA GLU A 243 35.67 0.13 21.98
C GLU A 243 34.45 -0.53 21.33
N ASN A 244 34.64 -1.26 20.22
CA ASN A 244 33.56 -1.85 19.42
C ASN A 244 33.78 -3.35 19.24
N ILE A 245 32.93 -4.17 19.84
CA ILE A 245 32.99 -5.62 19.71
C ILE A 245 31.83 -6.11 18.84
N VAL A 246 32.11 -6.89 17.80
CA VAL A 246 31.08 -7.51 16.95
C VAL A 246 31.29 -9.01 16.90
N VAL A 247 30.35 -9.76 17.44
CA VAL A 247 30.31 -11.22 17.37
C VAL A 247 29.29 -11.62 16.30
N SER A 248 29.71 -12.33 15.26
CA SER A 248 28.85 -12.78 14.16
C SER A 248 28.87 -14.29 14.05
N ARG A 249 27.70 -14.95 14.01
CA ARG A 249 27.59 -16.41 13.85
C ARG A 249 26.91 -16.77 12.53
N THR A 250 27.49 -17.73 11.82
CA THR A 250 27.05 -18.17 10.46
C THR A 250 26.74 -19.67 10.36
N ALA A 251 26.68 -20.39 11.48
CA ALA A 251 26.56 -21.85 11.50
C ALA A 251 25.33 -22.40 10.74
N THR A 252 25.58 -23.36 9.84
CA THR A 252 24.56 -24.12 9.12
C THR A 252 24.02 -25.24 10.02
N GLY A 253 22.92 -24.99 10.74
CA GLY A 253 22.28 -26.06 11.53
C GLY A 253 21.34 -25.69 12.67
N GLY A 254 21.03 -24.42 12.92
CA GLY A 254 20.08 -24.03 13.96
C GLY A 254 20.50 -24.53 15.36
N GLY A 255 21.56 -23.94 15.92
CA GLY A 255 22.04 -24.32 17.25
C GLY A 255 20.97 -24.10 18.33
N THR A 256 20.68 -25.14 19.12
CA THR A 256 19.68 -25.15 20.21
C THR A 256 20.23 -24.59 21.54
N GLY A 257 21.17 -23.64 21.49
CA GLY A 257 21.93 -23.17 22.65
C GLY A 257 21.76 -21.67 22.95
N ALA A 258 21.80 -21.32 24.24
CA ALA A 258 21.83 -19.93 24.69
C ALA A 258 23.21 -19.31 24.42
N VAL A 259 23.28 -18.31 23.56
CA VAL A 259 24.53 -17.59 23.29
C VAL A 259 24.68 -16.49 24.33
N ALA A 260 25.62 -16.67 25.25
CA ALA A 260 25.89 -15.75 26.35
C ALA A 260 27.18 -14.97 26.09
N ILE A 261 27.08 -13.65 25.91
CA ILE A 261 28.24 -12.77 25.83
C ILE A 261 28.38 -12.03 27.16
N THR A 262 29.48 -12.23 27.86
CA THR A 262 29.83 -11.49 29.10
C THR A 262 30.93 -10.46 28.80
N ASN A 263 30.72 -9.18 29.10
CA ASN A 263 31.70 -8.11 28.85
C ASN A 263 32.95 -8.21 29.75
N THR A 264 32.89 -8.93 30.87
CA THR A 264 34.10 -9.29 31.66
C THR A 264 35.17 -9.99 30.83
N THR A 265 34.79 -10.52 29.67
CA THR A 265 35.65 -11.30 28.77
C THR A 265 36.42 -10.42 27.78
N PHE A 266 36.05 -9.13 27.61
CA PHE A 266 36.67 -8.20 26.64
C PHE A 266 37.43 -7.04 27.30
N GLY A 267 37.48 -7.01 28.63
CA GLY A 267 38.17 -5.96 29.40
C GLY A 267 37.31 -4.72 29.66
N THR A 268 37.94 -3.62 30.08
CA THR A 268 37.30 -2.32 30.31
C THR A 268 37.44 -1.43 29.08
N GLY A 269 36.44 -0.58 28.80
CA GLY A 269 36.50 0.40 27.68
C GLY A 269 35.61 0.06 26.50
N VAL A 270 34.93 -1.09 26.50
CA VAL A 270 33.92 -1.43 25.49
C VAL A 270 32.79 -0.40 25.54
N THR A 271 32.51 0.25 24.42
CA THR A 271 31.39 1.18 24.23
C THR A 271 30.24 0.51 23.50
N SER A 272 30.51 -0.28 22.46
CA SER A 272 29.51 -0.98 21.65
C SER A 272 29.76 -2.48 21.65
N LEU A 273 28.69 -3.26 21.85
CA LEU A 273 28.72 -4.72 21.72
C LEU A 273 27.58 -5.19 20.80
N GLY A 274 27.95 -5.78 19.66
CA GLY A 274 27.03 -6.34 18.68
C GLY A 274 27.07 -7.87 18.65
N TYR A 275 25.90 -8.49 18.54
CA TYR A 275 25.72 -9.90 18.24
C TYR A 275 24.86 -10.07 16.98
N ASN A 276 25.41 -10.70 15.94
CA ASN A 276 24.74 -10.90 14.65
C ASN A 276 24.59 -12.39 14.32
N GLU A 277 23.39 -12.80 13.94
CA GLU A 277 23.06 -14.19 13.59
C GLU A 277 22.57 -14.29 12.16
N ALA A 278 23.44 -14.77 11.27
CA ALA A 278 23.17 -14.88 9.85
C ALA A 278 22.61 -16.26 9.45
N SER A 279 22.28 -17.13 10.42
CA SER A 279 21.85 -18.50 10.11
C SER A 279 20.54 -18.54 9.31
N LEU A 280 20.47 -19.43 8.33
CA LEU A 280 19.33 -19.62 7.41
C LEU A 280 18.20 -20.49 7.99
N ALA A 281 18.29 -20.91 9.26
CA ALA A 281 17.30 -21.81 9.85
C ALA A 281 16.00 -21.08 10.17
N ALA A 282 14.88 -21.51 9.57
CA ALA A 282 13.58 -20.86 9.64
C ALA A 282 13.02 -20.66 11.05
N ASN A 283 13.46 -21.47 12.03
CA ASN A 283 13.15 -21.28 13.45
C ASN A 283 14.40 -21.62 14.27
N MET A 284 14.97 -20.65 14.97
CA MET A 284 15.98 -20.91 16.00
C MET A 284 15.29 -21.31 17.31
N THR A 285 14.46 -22.36 17.27
CA THR A 285 13.34 -22.68 18.21
C THR A 285 13.72 -22.87 19.69
N ALA A 286 14.99 -22.69 20.06
CA ALA A 286 15.48 -22.66 21.44
C ALA A 286 16.66 -21.68 21.65
N ALA A 287 16.92 -20.78 20.70
CA ALA A 287 18.02 -19.84 20.82
C ALA A 287 17.64 -18.66 21.71
N THR A 288 18.35 -18.56 22.84
CA THR A 288 18.37 -17.40 23.73
C THR A 288 19.61 -16.59 23.42
N ALA A 289 19.47 -15.33 23.03
CA ALA A 289 20.59 -14.40 23.00
C ALA A 289 20.67 -13.69 24.35
N ALA A 290 21.74 -13.91 25.13
CA ALA A 290 21.95 -13.29 26.42
C ALA A 290 23.23 -12.45 26.41
N VAL A 291 23.14 -11.17 26.78
CA VAL A 291 24.27 -10.26 26.87
C VAL A 291 24.35 -9.74 28.30
N THR A 292 25.48 -9.95 28.99
CA THR A 292 25.72 -9.46 30.34
C THR A 292 26.92 -8.52 30.34
N LEU A 293 26.75 -7.30 30.85
CA LEU A 293 27.71 -6.20 30.67
C LEU A 293 28.25 -5.67 31.99
N ASN A 294 29.45 -5.07 31.95
CA ASN A 294 30.04 -4.29 33.03
C ASN A 294 30.40 -2.83 32.62
N SER A 295 30.53 -2.51 31.31
CA SER A 295 30.89 -1.15 30.88
C SER A 295 30.37 -0.65 29.51
N ALA A 296 29.58 -1.44 28.76
CA ALA A 296 29.13 -1.03 27.41
C ALA A 296 27.97 -0.03 27.45
N THR A 297 27.95 0.92 26.49
CA THR A 297 26.89 1.92 26.31
C THR A 297 25.83 1.48 25.32
N ASP A 298 26.22 0.76 24.27
CA ASP A 298 25.36 0.36 23.18
C ASP A 298 25.42 -1.15 22.98
N VAL A 299 24.25 -1.79 22.92
CA VAL A 299 24.14 -3.22 22.61
C VAL A 299 23.24 -3.43 21.41
N THR A 300 23.70 -4.24 20.47
CA THR A 300 22.89 -4.70 19.34
C THR A 300 22.82 -6.22 19.33
N VAL A 301 21.61 -6.77 19.21
CA VAL A 301 21.36 -8.22 19.04
C VAL A 301 20.48 -8.37 17.81
N ALA A 302 21.01 -8.93 16.72
CA ALA A 302 20.34 -8.94 15.44
C ALA A 302 20.35 -10.32 14.77
N ALA A 303 19.16 -10.82 14.41
CA ALA A 303 19.01 -11.90 13.45
C ALA A 303 19.03 -11.28 12.04
N THR A 304 20.14 -11.47 11.34
CA THR A 304 20.39 -10.91 10.00
C THR A 304 20.08 -11.90 8.87
N GLY A 305 19.90 -13.17 9.21
CA GLY A 305 19.42 -14.23 8.32
C GLY A 305 17.89 -14.32 8.26
N THR A 306 17.37 -15.44 7.74
CA THR A 306 15.93 -15.73 7.72
C THR A 306 15.40 -16.30 9.04
N GLY A 307 16.29 -16.58 10.00
CA GLY A 307 15.93 -17.05 11.33
C GLY A 307 15.47 -15.94 12.27
N VAL A 308 14.87 -16.35 13.40
CA VAL A 308 14.36 -15.45 14.44
C VAL A 308 14.75 -15.93 15.83
N PHE A 309 15.00 -15.01 16.77
CA PHE A 309 15.25 -15.34 18.18
C PHE A 309 13.95 -15.74 18.91
N THR A 310 14.04 -16.66 19.86
CA THR A 310 12.91 -16.98 20.75
C THR A 310 12.94 -16.16 22.03
N THR A 311 14.13 -15.77 22.47
CA THR A 311 14.32 -14.90 23.64
C THR A 311 15.58 -14.05 23.44
N VAL A 312 15.51 -12.79 23.85
CA VAL A 312 16.66 -11.88 23.92
C VAL A 312 16.74 -11.35 25.35
N ALA A 313 17.91 -11.36 25.96
CA ALA A 313 18.15 -10.84 27.29
C ALA A 313 19.41 -9.96 27.28
N VAL A 314 19.31 -8.73 27.76
CA VAL A 314 20.46 -7.83 27.93
C VAL A 314 20.46 -7.34 29.37
N THR A 315 21.54 -7.57 30.11
CA THR A 315 21.67 -7.26 31.53
C THR A 315 22.94 -6.45 31.78
N ASP A 316 22.80 -5.23 32.30
CA ASP A 316 23.92 -4.46 32.83
C ASP A 316 24.14 -4.82 34.31
N THR A 317 25.29 -5.41 34.61
CA THR A 317 25.72 -5.86 35.94
C THR A 317 26.75 -4.96 36.60
N SER A 318 27.07 -3.80 35.99
CA SER A 318 27.94 -2.79 36.61
C SER A 318 27.44 -2.43 38.02
N THR A 319 28.21 -2.76 39.05
CA THR A 319 27.72 -2.81 40.44
C THR A 319 27.45 -1.42 41.05
N THR A 320 26.19 -1.25 41.46
CA THR A 320 25.70 -0.68 42.73
C THR A 320 25.64 0.85 42.95
N SER A 321 24.44 1.39 42.77
CA SER A 321 23.75 2.35 43.66
C SER A 321 24.03 3.85 43.60
N SER A 322 24.89 4.36 42.72
CA SER A 322 24.91 5.79 42.40
C SER A 322 24.81 5.99 40.89
N SER A 323 24.17 7.10 40.48
CA SER A 323 23.92 7.52 39.10
C SER A 323 25.16 7.65 38.20
N THR A 324 26.35 7.33 38.72
CA THR A 324 27.65 7.47 38.06
C THR A 324 28.24 6.14 37.57
N GLY A 325 27.55 4.99 37.74
CA GLY A 325 28.11 3.66 37.44
C GLY A 325 27.41 2.83 36.35
N ASN A 326 26.37 3.32 35.67
CA ASN A 326 25.59 2.51 34.71
C ASN A 326 25.80 3.01 33.27
N THR A 327 26.43 2.18 32.45
CA THR A 327 26.89 2.56 31.11
C THR A 327 25.84 2.30 30.04
N LEU A 328 25.03 1.24 30.16
CA LEU A 328 24.10 0.83 29.10
C LEU A 328 23.03 1.89 28.84
N LYS A 329 23.04 2.49 27.65
CA LYS A 329 22.12 3.53 27.19
C LYS A 329 21.14 3.03 26.13
N ASN A 330 21.66 2.37 25.10
CA ASN A 330 20.87 1.97 23.94
C ASN A 330 20.93 0.46 23.73
N VAL A 331 19.75 -0.14 23.51
CA VAL A 331 19.64 -1.54 23.12
C VAL A 331 18.89 -1.64 21.80
N THR A 332 19.48 -2.30 20.82
CA THR A 332 18.82 -2.66 19.55
C THR A 332 18.60 -4.16 19.51
N ALA A 333 17.35 -4.58 19.36
CA ALA A 333 16.97 -5.94 19.02
C ALA A 333 16.52 -5.99 17.56
N THR A 334 16.80 -7.09 16.85
CA THR A 334 16.28 -7.32 15.51
C THR A 334 15.91 -8.79 15.33
N GLY A 335 14.68 -9.06 14.89
CA GLY A 335 14.20 -10.39 14.51
C GLY A 335 13.92 -11.36 15.66
N SER A 336 13.33 -10.90 16.77
CA SER A 336 12.86 -11.74 17.88
C SER A 336 11.36 -12.05 17.79
N THR A 337 10.96 -13.30 17.99
CA THR A 337 9.55 -13.73 18.07
C THR A 337 9.05 -13.93 19.50
N GLY A 338 9.92 -13.99 20.50
CA GLY A 338 9.54 -14.11 21.90
C GLY A 338 10.19 -13.07 22.81
N ALA A 339 10.16 -13.29 24.12
CA ALA A 339 10.39 -12.23 25.12
C ALA A 339 11.76 -11.55 25.00
N ILE A 340 11.77 -10.21 25.10
CA ILE A 340 12.98 -9.39 25.17
C ILE A 340 13.09 -8.80 26.58
N THR A 341 14.09 -9.21 27.36
CA THR A 341 14.29 -8.75 28.75
C THR A 341 15.50 -7.84 28.82
N LEU A 342 15.29 -6.56 29.14
CA LEU A 342 16.34 -5.55 29.23
C LEU A 342 16.48 -5.11 30.67
N THR A 343 17.66 -5.30 31.28
CA THR A 343 17.92 -4.94 32.68
C THR A 343 19.04 -3.92 32.75
N GLY A 344 18.75 -2.71 33.21
CA GLY A 344 19.74 -1.63 33.30
C GLY A 344 19.15 -0.28 33.67
N ASN A 345 19.81 0.46 34.55
CA ASN A 345 19.32 1.75 35.05
C ASN A 345 19.58 2.91 34.07
N GLY A 346 20.58 2.76 33.20
CA GLY A 346 20.98 3.76 32.22
C GLY A 346 20.18 3.75 30.92
N ILE A 347 19.30 2.76 30.71
CA ILE A 347 18.63 2.53 29.42
C ILE A 347 17.70 3.71 29.11
N THR A 348 17.99 4.41 28.03
CA THR A 348 17.21 5.55 27.51
C THR A 348 16.74 5.33 26.07
N GLY A 349 17.35 4.38 25.35
CA GLY A 349 16.99 4.03 23.97
C GLY A 349 16.76 2.53 23.82
N VAL A 350 15.63 2.15 23.23
CA VAL A 350 15.33 0.78 22.82
C VAL A 350 14.91 0.81 21.37
N THR A 351 15.57 0.04 20.50
CA THR A 351 15.18 -0.14 19.11
C THR A 351 14.70 -1.57 18.92
N LEU A 352 13.47 -1.73 18.44
CA LEU A 352 12.85 -3.01 18.11
C LEU A 352 12.63 -3.06 16.59
N ASN A 353 13.26 -3.99 15.89
CA ASN A 353 13.24 -4.06 14.43
C ASN A 353 12.81 -5.46 13.98
N ASN A 354 11.64 -5.57 13.35
CA ASN A 354 11.01 -6.87 13.04
C ASN A 354 10.88 -7.82 14.26
N ASP A 355 10.70 -7.28 15.46
CA ASP A 355 10.54 -8.06 16.69
C ASP A 355 9.06 -8.25 17.03
N ALA A 356 8.54 -9.48 16.97
CA ALA A 356 7.16 -9.82 17.36
C ALA A 356 6.96 -10.05 18.87
N GLY A 357 8.05 -10.25 19.63
CA GLY A 357 7.98 -10.48 21.07
C GLY A 357 7.68 -9.24 21.91
N LEU A 358 7.19 -9.45 23.14
CA LEU A 358 7.03 -8.39 24.15
C LEU A 358 8.40 -8.04 24.76
N ALA A 359 8.74 -6.74 24.77
CA ALA A 359 9.91 -6.24 25.47
C ALA A 359 9.58 -5.81 26.91
N THR A 360 10.47 -6.10 27.86
CA THR A 360 10.35 -5.67 29.26
C THR A 360 11.65 -5.00 29.69
N VAL A 361 11.56 -3.74 30.12
CA VAL A 361 12.67 -2.97 30.68
C VAL A 361 12.56 -3.00 32.21
N THR A 362 13.51 -3.68 32.84
CA THR A 362 13.68 -3.72 34.30
C THR A 362 14.80 -2.76 34.70
N ALA A 363 14.43 -1.65 35.31
CA ALA A 363 15.38 -0.63 35.72
C ALA A 363 15.02 -0.11 37.12
N ALA A 364 16.02 0.25 37.93
CA ALA A 364 15.82 0.84 39.25
C ALA A 364 15.15 2.22 39.13
N ALA A 365 14.23 2.52 40.04
CA ALA A 365 13.43 3.74 40.00
C ALA A 365 14.28 5.02 39.83
N GLY A 366 13.94 5.84 38.83
CA GLY A 366 14.61 7.11 38.56
C GLY A 366 13.94 7.86 37.40
N THR A 367 14.09 9.19 37.38
CA THR A 367 13.54 10.09 36.36
C THR A 367 14.27 9.90 35.02
N ARG A 368 13.81 8.99 34.15
CA ARG A 368 14.38 8.81 32.82
C ARG A 368 13.32 8.92 31.72
N ALA A 369 13.73 9.50 30.60
CA ALA A 369 13.01 9.45 29.34
C ALA A 369 13.44 8.19 28.58
N LEU A 370 12.47 7.38 28.16
CA LEU A 370 12.70 6.21 27.33
C LEU A 370 12.26 6.51 25.90
N THR A 371 13.16 6.35 24.93
CA THR A 371 12.86 6.42 23.50
C THR A 371 12.80 5.00 22.95
N VAL A 372 11.68 4.65 22.32
CA VAL A 372 11.45 3.36 21.67
C VAL A 372 11.34 3.57 20.17
N ASN A 373 12.32 3.11 19.42
CA ASN A 373 12.28 3.11 17.96
C ASN A 373 11.74 1.77 17.48
N THR A 374 10.72 1.79 16.62
CA THR A 374 10.15 0.60 16.00
C THR A 374 10.30 0.67 14.48
N ALA A 375 10.67 -0.45 13.87
CA ALA A 375 10.94 -0.54 12.44
C ALA A 375 10.57 -1.92 11.89
N GLY A 376 10.31 -1.98 10.58
CA GLY A 376 10.09 -3.23 9.87
C GLY A 376 8.63 -3.50 9.45
N THR A 377 8.36 -4.75 9.05
CA THR A 377 7.07 -5.18 8.48
C THR A 377 6.31 -6.17 9.37
N VAL A 378 6.94 -6.66 10.44
CA VAL A 378 6.35 -7.60 11.40
C VAL A 378 5.74 -6.82 12.57
N GLY A 379 4.55 -7.22 13.03
CA GLY A 379 3.89 -6.59 14.17
C GLY A 379 4.71 -6.77 15.45
N HIS A 380 4.75 -5.76 16.31
CA HIS A 380 5.55 -5.77 17.54
C HIS A 380 4.73 -6.19 18.77
N GLY A 381 5.31 -6.96 19.69
CA GLY A 381 4.63 -7.41 20.91
C GLY A 381 4.42 -6.32 21.98
N GLY A 382 4.97 -5.12 21.77
CA GLY A 382 4.90 -3.99 22.70
C GLY A 382 6.12 -3.89 23.62
N LEU A 383 6.08 -2.97 24.59
CA LEU A 383 7.15 -2.77 25.58
C LEU A 383 6.56 -2.40 26.95
N THR A 384 7.11 -2.94 28.04
CA THR A 384 6.76 -2.56 29.42
C THR A 384 7.96 -1.97 30.16
N ASP A 385 7.79 -0.77 30.73
CA ASP A 385 8.73 -0.13 31.67
C ASP A 385 7.95 0.43 32.89
N ALA A 386 8.22 -0.09 34.09
CA ALA A 386 7.53 0.35 35.30
C ALA A 386 8.01 1.73 35.84
N THR A 387 9.04 2.33 35.23
CA THR A 387 9.82 3.41 35.82
C THR A 387 10.03 4.65 34.96
N ALA A 388 9.93 4.55 33.63
CA ALA A 388 10.07 5.71 32.74
C ALA A 388 9.07 6.83 33.10
N THR A 389 9.56 8.07 33.17
CA THR A 389 8.75 9.28 33.44
C THR A 389 8.29 9.98 32.17
N THR A 390 8.98 9.72 31.05
CA THR A 390 8.57 10.12 29.71
C THR A 390 8.77 8.94 28.77
N LEU A 391 7.79 8.66 27.92
CA LEU A 391 7.86 7.61 26.90
C LEU A 391 7.78 8.27 25.51
N SER A 392 8.80 8.12 24.69
CA SER A 392 8.81 8.57 23.29
C SER A 392 8.84 7.35 22.37
N ILE A 393 7.86 7.18 21.50
CA ILE A 393 7.77 6.08 20.54
C ILE A 393 7.95 6.66 19.13
N ASN A 394 8.96 6.19 18.41
CA ASN A 394 9.21 6.55 17.01
C ASN A 394 8.93 5.33 16.14
N ASN A 395 7.81 5.34 15.43
CA ASN A 395 7.42 4.28 14.52
C ASN A 395 7.80 4.60 13.07
N THR A 396 8.65 3.75 12.51
CA THR A 396 9.03 3.76 11.10
C THR A 396 8.56 2.49 10.37
N GLY A 397 7.94 1.54 11.08
CA GLY A 397 7.43 0.26 10.56
C GLY A 397 5.95 0.30 10.17
N ILE A 398 5.56 -0.57 9.23
CA ILE A 398 4.21 -0.62 8.63
C ILE A 398 3.22 -1.55 9.38
N ALA A 399 3.65 -2.15 10.49
CA ALA A 399 2.92 -3.22 11.16
C ALA A 399 2.16 -2.76 12.41
N THR A 400 1.29 -3.63 12.94
CA THR A 400 0.57 -3.41 14.20
C THR A 400 1.55 -3.32 15.36
N LEU A 401 1.42 -2.27 16.18
CA LEU A 401 2.20 -2.14 17.40
C LEU A 401 1.40 -2.71 18.58
N GLY A 402 2.06 -3.53 19.40
CA GLY A 402 1.53 -4.04 20.64
C GLY A 402 1.38 -2.95 21.72
N THR A 403 1.18 -3.38 22.96
CA THR A 403 0.92 -2.44 24.06
C THR A 403 2.23 -1.88 24.62
N PHE A 404 2.35 -0.54 24.63
CA PHE A 404 3.42 0.16 25.33
C PHE A 404 2.95 0.58 26.72
N THR A 405 3.49 -0.05 27.76
CA THR A 405 3.14 0.18 29.16
C THR A 405 4.24 0.97 29.85
N ALA A 406 3.92 2.18 30.33
CA ALA A 406 4.86 2.99 31.11
C ALA A 406 4.16 3.52 32.37
N ALA A 407 4.30 2.81 33.50
CA ALA A 407 3.47 3.04 34.69
C ALA A 407 3.65 4.43 35.32
N LYS A 408 4.82 5.06 35.14
CA LYS A 408 5.16 6.37 35.71
C LYS A 408 5.23 7.49 34.69
N ALA A 409 4.95 7.23 33.42
CA ALA A 409 5.09 8.24 32.39
C ALA A 409 4.02 9.32 32.57
N THR A 410 4.42 10.58 32.69
CA THR A 410 3.50 11.74 32.70
C THR A 410 3.30 12.30 31.30
N THR A 411 4.26 12.07 30.40
CA THR A 411 4.21 12.51 29.01
C THR A 411 4.52 11.36 28.08
N VAL A 412 3.71 11.20 27.03
CA VAL A 412 3.96 10.26 25.93
C VAL A 412 4.11 11.03 24.62
N ASN A 413 5.19 10.79 23.89
CA ASN A 413 5.37 11.28 22.52
C ASN A 413 5.24 10.10 21.56
N TYR A 414 4.44 10.22 20.52
CA TYR A 414 4.26 9.20 19.49
C TYR A 414 4.47 9.81 18.10
N THR A 415 5.51 9.38 17.41
CA THR A 415 5.87 9.87 16.07
C THR A 415 5.74 8.73 15.07
N SER A 416 4.96 8.89 13.99
CA SER A 416 4.83 7.86 12.95
C SER A 416 5.15 8.37 11.55
N SER A 417 6.11 7.74 10.88
CA SER A 417 6.41 7.98 9.45
C SER A 417 5.91 6.85 8.54
N ALA A 418 5.34 5.79 9.12
CA ALA A 418 4.82 4.62 8.43
C ALA A 418 3.31 4.44 8.72
N ALA A 419 2.57 3.84 7.79
CA ALA A 419 1.14 3.57 8.00
C ALA A 419 1.04 2.41 8.99
N ASN A 420 0.50 2.67 10.19
CA ASN A 420 0.30 1.65 11.21
C ASN A 420 -1.20 1.46 11.48
N THR A 421 -1.60 0.21 11.73
CA THR A 421 -3.01 -0.13 11.95
C THR A 421 -3.49 0.26 13.35
N SER A 422 -2.65 0.09 14.38
CA SER A 422 -2.96 0.48 15.75
C SER A 422 -1.70 0.46 16.62
N ALA A 423 -1.65 1.34 17.63
CA ALA A 423 -0.76 1.25 18.78
C ALA A 423 -1.58 1.40 20.06
N THR A 424 -1.38 0.53 21.04
CA THR A 424 -2.03 0.65 22.35
C THR A 424 -1.05 1.25 23.34
N ILE A 425 -1.43 2.35 23.99
CA ILE A 425 -0.59 3.03 24.99
C ILE A 425 -1.25 2.89 26.36
N ALA A 426 -0.58 2.18 27.26
CA ALA A 426 -1.00 1.93 28.64
C ALA A 426 -0.10 2.72 29.62
N ALA A 427 -0.26 4.04 29.65
CA ALA A 427 0.46 4.95 30.55
C ALA A 427 -0.51 5.60 31.55
N VAL A 428 -0.82 4.89 32.63
CA VAL A 428 -1.88 5.25 33.60
C VAL A 428 -1.74 6.68 34.15
N LEU A 429 -0.51 7.17 34.34
CA LEU A 429 -0.22 8.51 34.88
C LEU A 429 0.01 9.59 33.82
N ALA A 430 -0.12 9.28 32.53
CA ALA A 430 0.17 10.23 31.47
C ALA A 430 -0.90 11.32 31.43
N THR A 431 -0.49 12.59 31.59
CA THR A 431 -1.35 13.77 31.44
C THR A 431 -1.30 14.36 30.04
N THR A 432 -0.20 14.13 29.31
CA THR A 432 0.03 14.70 27.98
C THR A 432 0.41 13.62 26.96
N LEU A 433 -0.28 13.60 25.82
CA LEU A 433 0.05 12.81 24.64
C LEU A 433 0.36 13.75 23.47
N ASN A 434 1.58 13.69 22.94
CA ASN A 434 1.97 14.39 21.73
C ASN A 434 2.05 13.39 20.58
N VAL A 435 1.29 13.61 19.51
CA VAL A 435 1.31 12.80 18.29
C VAL A 435 1.90 13.63 17.15
N SER A 436 2.81 13.04 16.38
CA SER A 436 3.41 13.70 15.22
C SER A 436 3.76 12.73 14.09
N GLY A 437 4.13 13.27 12.93
CA GLY A 437 4.69 12.50 11.82
C GLY A 437 3.95 12.70 10.49
N SER A 438 4.16 11.76 9.56
CA SER A 438 3.70 11.89 8.17
C SER A 438 2.60 10.90 7.75
N LYS A 439 2.30 9.87 8.54
CA LYS A 439 1.27 8.86 8.24
C LYS A 439 0.36 8.59 9.44
N LEU A 440 -0.90 8.24 9.14
CA LEU A 440 -2.00 8.10 10.08
C LEU A 440 -1.67 7.16 11.24
N ALA A 441 -1.83 7.66 12.47
CA ALA A 441 -1.69 6.89 13.70
C ALA A 441 -3.08 6.60 14.30
N THR A 442 -3.42 5.32 14.46
CA THR A 442 -4.51 4.91 15.35
C THR A 442 -3.92 4.65 16.72
N VAL A 443 -4.29 5.45 17.72
CA VAL A 443 -3.83 5.30 19.10
C VAL A 443 -5.02 4.85 19.95
N ALA A 444 -4.95 3.62 20.45
CA ALA A 444 -5.91 3.12 21.42
C ALA A 444 -5.42 3.47 22.83
N LEU A 445 -6.30 4.10 23.62
CA LEU A 445 -6.04 4.43 25.01
C LEU A 445 -6.76 3.43 25.92
N THR A 446 -6.05 2.87 26.89
CA THR A 446 -6.63 1.96 27.88
C THR A 446 -7.45 2.72 28.92
N THR A 447 -8.40 2.04 29.56
CA THR A 447 -9.20 2.54 30.70
C THR A 447 -8.34 3.14 31.82
N ASN A 448 -8.82 4.21 32.48
CA ASN A 448 -8.16 4.91 33.60
C ASN A 448 -6.85 5.65 33.25
N ASN A 449 -6.79 6.33 32.09
CA ASN A 449 -5.69 7.26 31.82
C ASN A 449 -5.91 8.59 32.58
N ALA A 450 -4.83 9.25 32.97
CA ALA A 450 -4.84 10.59 33.57
C ALA A 450 -4.76 11.70 32.49
N LEU A 451 -5.13 11.39 31.24
CA LEU A 451 -4.79 12.20 30.08
C LEU A 451 -5.66 13.46 30.03
N THR A 452 -5.05 14.62 30.25
CA THR A 452 -5.72 15.92 30.20
C THR A 452 -5.54 16.61 28.86
N THR A 453 -4.46 16.31 28.13
CA THR A 453 -4.06 17.04 26.92
C THR A 453 -3.58 16.09 25.82
N VAL A 454 -4.11 16.25 24.60
CA VAL A 454 -3.63 15.61 23.37
C VAL A 454 -3.22 16.70 22.39
N ASN A 455 -1.98 16.67 21.91
CA ASN A 455 -1.49 17.58 20.87
C ASN A 455 -1.13 16.77 19.62
N VAL A 456 -1.52 17.22 18.43
CA VAL A 456 -1.23 16.56 17.15
C VAL A 456 -0.59 17.55 16.18
N THR A 457 0.54 17.16 15.60
CA THR A 457 1.32 17.99 14.66
C THR A 457 1.78 17.20 13.44
N GLY A 458 2.16 17.90 12.37
CA GLY A 458 2.71 17.28 11.15
C GLY A 458 1.67 17.05 10.06
N THR A 459 1.80 15.98 9.28
CA THR A 459 0.84 15.66 8.20
C THR A 459 0.05 14.38 8.47
N ALA A 460 0.36 13.68 9.56
CA ALA A 460 -0.38 12.53 10.05
C ALA A 460 -1.71 12.94 10.70
N GLY A 461 -2.75 12.14 10.48
CA GLY A 461 -3.98 12.19 11.28
C GLY A 461 -3.87 11.42 12.59
N LEU A 462 -4.89 11.55 13.44
CA LEU A 462 -5.04 10.82 14.69
C LEU A 462 -6.43 10.20 14.76
N THR A 463 -6.50 8.89 14.95
CA THR A 463 -7.74 8.21 15.35
C THR A 463 -7.64 7.83 16.83
N LEU A 464 -8.49 8.44 17.66
CA LEU A 464 -8.65 8.10 19.07
C LEU A 464 -9.79 7.09 19.20
N THR A 465 -9.45 5.90 19.72
CA THR A 465 -10.43 4.84 20.02
C THR A 465 -10.47 4.57 21.52
N ALA A 466 -11.68 4.41 22.06
CA ALA A 466 -11.90 3.97 23.43
C ALA A 466 -11.86 2.44 23.49
N THR A 467 -11.25 1.88 24.54
CA THR A 467 -11.10 0.41 24.67
C THR A 467 -12.30 -0.23 25.37
N THR A 468 -13.09 0.53 26.13
CA THR A 468 -14.31 0.01 26.79
C THR A 468 -15.52 0.93 26.68
N ASN A 469 -15.39 2.20 27.08
CA ASN A 469 -16.46 3.19 27.05
C ASN A 469 -15.87 4.60 26.99
N ALA A 470 -16.15 5.32 25.91
CA ALA A 470 -15.65 6.68 25.68
C ALA A 470 -16.03 7.68 26.79
N ALA A 471 -17.19 7.52 27.43
CA ALA A 471 -17.63 8.41 28.52
C ALA A 471 -16.78 8.27 29.79
N THR A 472 -16.19 7.09 30.04
CA THR A 472 -15.26 6.86 31.16
C THR A 472 -13.80 7.01 30.76
N ASP A 473 -13.46 6.64 29.53
CA ASP A 473 -12.08 6.59 29.03
C ASP A 473 -11.52 8.00 28.71
N TYR A 474 -12.39 9.00 28.47
CA TYR A 474 -12.02 10.40 28.22
C TYR A 474 -12.49 11.38 29.31
N ALA A 475 -12.96 10.89 30.47
CA ALA A 475 -13.63 11.72 31.47
C ALA A 475 -12.78 12.89 32.02
N VAL A 476 -11.45 12.75 32.03
CA VAL A 476 -10.50 13.78 32.50
C VAL A 476 -9.85 14.58 31.38
N LEU A 477 -10.18 14.29 30.12
CA LEU A 477 -9.60 14.97 28.96
C LEU A 477 -10.13 16.39 28.85
N THR A 478 -9.23 17.37 28.87
CA THR A 478 -9.58 18.80 28.87
C THR A 478 -9.33 19.48 27.52
N LEU A 479 -8.37 18.98 26.74
CA LEU A 479 -7.95 19.59 25.48
C LEU A 479 -7.47 18.55 24.47
N ILE A 480 -7.97 18.66 23.24
CA ILE A 480 -7.38 18.08 22.03
C ILE A 480 -7.01 19.24 21.09
N ASP A 481 -5.74 19.37 20.73
CA ASP A 481 -5.24 20.39 19.81
C ASP A 481 -4.60 19.73 18.59
N THR A 482 -5.26 19.84 17.43
CA THR A 482 -4.80 19.39 16.12
C THR A 482 -4.46 20.57 15.19
N SER A 483 -4.36 21.79 15.72
CA SER A 483 -4.09 23.00 14.92
C SER A 483 -2.75 22.95 14.16
N GLY A 484 -1.80 22.15 14.63
CA GLY A 484 -0.50 21.93 14.01
C GLY A 484 -0.47 20.83 12.95
N THR A 485 -1.60 20.21 12.58
CA THR A 485 -1.66 19.14 11.59
C THR A 485 -2.54 19.44 10.37
N THR A 486 -2.16 18.87 9.22
CA THR A 486 -3.01 18.77 8.03
C THR A 486 -3.74 17.42 7.92
N GLY A 487 -3.49 16.50 8.85
CA GLY A 487 -4.12 15.20 8.91
C GLY A 487 -5.48 15.21 9.60
N VAL A 488 -6.23 14.11 9.45
CA VAL A 488 -7.59 13.93 9.98
C VAL A 488 -7.58 13.58 11.46
N LEU A 489 -8.32 14.30 12.30
CA LEU A 489 -8.76 13.82 13.62
C LEU A 489 -10.00 12.92 13.46
N THR A 490 -10.03 11.79 14.16
CA THR A 490 -11.26 11.03 14.39
C THR A 490 -11.37 10.71 15.87
N ALA A 491 -12.37 11.29 16.55
CA ALA A 491 -12.59 11.10 17.98
C ALA A 491 -14.06 10.75 18.27
N THR A 492 -14.27 9.63 18.96
CA THR A 492 -15.62 9.12 19.26
C THR A 492 -16.02 9.44 20.70
N VAL A 493 -17.12 10.17 20.87
CA VAL A 493 -17.80 10.58 22.11
C VAL A 493 -16.86 11.24 23.14
N LEU A 494 -16.62 12.54 22.96
CA LEU A 494 -15.85 13.35 23.90
C LEU A 494 -16.66 13.69 25.16
N GLY A 495 -15.95 13.80 26.29
CA GLY A 495 -16.53 14.32 27.52
C GLY A 495 -17.00 15.77 27.36
N THR A 496 -18.02 16.18 28.12
CA THR A 496 -18.58 17.54 28.02
C THR A 496 -17.60 18.64 28.44
N GLY A 497 -16.51 18.29 29.14
CA GLY A 497 -15.46 19.20 29.58
C GLY A 497 -14.26 19.31 28.64
N THR A 498 -14.28 18.67 27.47
CA THR A 498 -13.16 18.62 26.53
C THR A 498 -13.26 19.73 25.48
N ALA A 499 -12.23 20.59 25.38
CA ALA A 499 -12.07 21.53 24.28
C ALA A 499 -11.38 20.86 23.09
N VAL A 500 -11.73 21.27 21.87
CA VAL A 500 -11.09 20.81 20.63
C VAL A 500 -10.70 22.00 19.78
N THR A 501 -9.45 22.04 19.33
CA THR A 501 -8.97 22.97 18.31
C THR A 501 -8.53 22.15 17.09
N GLY A 502 -9.26 22.25 15.99
CA GLY A 502 -9.06 21.50 14.75
C GLY A 502 -7.91 22.02 13.88
N GLY A 503 -7.44 21.16 12.99
CA GLY A 503 -6.38 21.43 12.02
C GLY A 503 -6.90 21.79 10.64
N ALA A 504 -6.05 21.68 9.61
CA ALA A 504 -6.47 21.86 8.22
C ALA A 504 -7.06 20.59 7.59
N GLY A 505 -6.97 19.44 8.26
CA GLY A 505 -7.57 18.18 7.80
C GLY A 505 -9.09 18.14 8.01
N ASN A 506 -9.77 17.14 7.42
CA ASN A 506 -11.20 16.93 7.63
C ASN A 506 -11.43 16.21 8.97
N ASP A 507 -11.60 16.98 10.05
CA ASP A 507 -11.73 16.47 11.40
C ASP A 507 -13.15 15.92 11.66
N ILE A 508 -13.25 14.74 12.29
CA ILE A 508 -14.50 14.08 12.67
C ILE A 508 -14.57 13.92 14.19
N VAL A 509 -15.50 14.63 14.84
CA VAL A 509 -15.68 14.60 16.29
C VAL A 509 -17.11 14.30 16.67
N THR A 510 -17.31 13.47 17.69
CA THR A 510 -18.62 13.24 18.30
C THR A 510 -18.67 13.85 19.70
N VAL A 511 -19.67 14.71 19.96
CA VAL A 511 -19.80 15.46 21.22
C VAL A 511 -21.22 15.37 21.79
N GLY A 512 -21.38 15.52 23.11
CA GLY A 512 -22.68 15.69 23.75
C GLY A 512 -23.01 17.17 24.01
N ALA A 513 -23.65 17.46 25.14
CA ALA A 513 -23.86 18.82 25.65
C ALA A 513 -22.54 19.45 26.15
N THR A 514 -21.63 19.78 25.22
CA THR A 514 -20.31 20.34 25.54
C THR A 514 -20.43 21.64 26.35
N THR A 515 -19.50 21.85 27.28
CA THR A 515 -19.31 23.07 28.09
C THR A 515 -18.07 23.85 27.65
N LYS A 516 -17.41 23.39 26.60
CA LYS A 516 -16.18 23.97 26.04
C LYS A 516 -16.32 24.25 24.56
N ALA A 517 -15.39 25.04 24.04
CA ALA A 517 -15.29 25.32 22.62
C ALA A 517 -14.79 24.10 21.85
N ILE A 518 -15.53 23.75 20.81
CA ILE A 518 -15.15 22.82 19.75
C ILE A 518 -14.97 23.68 18.51
N SER A 519 -13.74 24.00 18.13
CA SER A 519 -13.46 24.85 16.97
C SER A 519 -12.64 24.08 15.97
N LEU A 520 -13.25 23.67 14.86
CA LEU A 520 -12.57 22.94 13.80
C LEU A 520 -11.93 23.93 12.81
N GLY A 521 -10.87 23.52 12.11
CA GLY A 521 -10.06 24.39 11.26
C GLY A 521 -10.50 24.40 9.79
N GLY A 522 -9.55 24.51 8.86
CA GLY A 522 -9.81 24.87 7.46
C GLY A 522 -10.25 23.76 6.50
N GLY A 523 -10.68 22.59 6.98
CA GLY A 523 -11.32 21.51 6.21
C GLY A 523 -10.86 21.38 4.74
N THR A 524 -9.61 20.98 4.50
CA THR A 524 -9.07 20.91 3.13
C THR A 524 -9.53 19.64 2.41
N ALA A 525 -9.83 19.77 1.10
CA ALA A 525 -10.21 18.62 0.28
C ALA A 525 -9.15 17.51 0.33
N ILE A 526 -9.50 16.34 0.88
CA ILE A 526 -8.64 15.16 0.87
C ILE A 526 -8.71 14.54 -0.52
N ALA A 527 -7.56 14.38 -1.18
CA ALA A 527 -7.48 13.64 -2.45
C ALA A 527 -8.00 12.22 -2.24
N ALA A 528 -8.86 11.75 -3.16
CA ALA A 528 -9.53 10.45 -3.09
C ALA A 528 -8.56 9.32 -2.66
N VAL A 529 -8.83 8.71 -1.51
CA VAL A 529 -8.12 7.51 -1.06
C VAL A 529 -8.72 6.31 -1.80
N ALA A 530 -7.89 5.54 -2.51
CA ALA A 530 -8.30 4.32 -3.17
C ALA A 530 -8.94 3.36 -2.14
N GLY A 531 -10.23 3.01 -2.33
CA GLY A 531 -10.97 2.10 -1.47
C GLY A 531 -11.99 2.75 -0.52
N VAL A 532 -12.14 4.07 -0.51
CA VAL A 532 -13.24 4.75 0.20
C VAL A 532 -14.24 5.27 -0.84
N SER A 533 -15.41 4.63 -0.91
CA SER A 533 -16.42 4.85 -1.98
C SER A 533 -17.20 6.16 -1.89
N ASN A 534 -16.98 6.98 -0.87
CA ASN A 534 -17.49 8.34 -0.83
C ASN A 534 -16.29 9.27 -0.81
N ALA A 535 -16.10 10.04 -1.88
CA ALA A 535 -15.45 11.32 -1.77
C ALA A 535 -16.30 12.14 -0.78
N ILE A 536 -15.95 12.09 0.51
CA ILE A 536 -16.54 12.98 1.50
C ILE A 536 -16.12 14.37 1.04
N ALA A 537 -17.11 15.18 0.65
CA ALA A 537 -16.88 16.57 0.27
C ALA A 537 -16.00 17.26 1.31
N ALA A 538 -15.11 18.15 0.85
CA ALA A 538 -14.17 18.88 1.69
C ALA A 538 -14.86 19.54 2.89
N GLY A 539 -14.64 19.02 4.10
CA GLY A 539 -15.31 19.54 5.29
C GLY A 539 -15.10 18.67 6.52
N ASN A 540 -15.10 19.33 7.67
CA ASN A 540 -15.13 18.76 9.00
C ASN A 540 -16.51 18.17 9.30
N THR A 541 -16.60 17.23 10.24
CA THR A 541 -17.87 16.65 10.69
C THR A 541 -17.98 16.69 12.20
N VAL A 542 -19.04 17.32 12.72
CA VAL A 542 -19.41 17.25 14.14
C VAL A 542 -20.68 16.44 14.28
N ILE A 543 -20.61 15.34 15.03
CA ILE A 543 -21.76 14.48 15.34
C ILE A 543 -22.23 14.80 16.77
N LEU A 544 -23.49 15.22 16.93
CA LEU A 544 -24.07 15.31 18.27
C LEU A 544 -24.58 13.96 18.72
N SER A 545 -24.24 13.61 19.96
CA SER A 545 -24.74 12.41 20.62
C SER A 545 -26.25 12.49 20.78
N THR A 546 -26.95 11.37 20.63
CA THR A 546 -28.41 11.29 20.75
C THR A 546 -28.91 11.89 22.06
N GLY A 547 -29.95 12.72 22.00
CA GLY A 547 -30.54 13.40 23.15
C GLY A 547 -29.89 14.75 23.48
N THR A 548 -28.97 15.24 22.65
CA THR A 548 -28.34 16.56 22.84
C THR A 548 -29.29 17.66 22.34
N THR A 549 -30.14 18.16 23.22
CA THR A 549 -31.12 19.23 22.91
C THR A 549 -30.66 20.64 23.30
N ALA A 550 -29.44 20.77 23.83
CA ALA A 550 -28.78 22.03 24.19
C ALA A 550 -27.28 21.82 24.35
N LEU A 551 -26.48 22.88 24.19
CA LEU A 551 -25.10 22.89 24.68
C LEU A 551 -25.08 23.19 26.19
N GLY A 552 -24.02 22.75 26.86
CA GLY A 552 -23.75 23.14 28.24
C GLY A 552 -23.35 24.61 28.34
N LEU A 553 -23.43 25.18 29.55
CA LEU A 553 -23.06 26.58 29.78
C LEU A 553 -21.60 26.83 29.37
N GLY A 554 -21.37 27.79 28.48
CA GLY A 554 -20.04 28.13 27.95
C GLY A 554 -19.56 27.24 26.78
N GLY A 555 -20.37 26.26 26.35
CA GLY A 555 -20.08 25.45 25.18
C GLY A 555 -20.34 26.18 23.87
N SER A 556 -19.49 25.92 22.87
CA SER A 556 -19.66 26.38 21.49
C SER A 556 -19.10 25.36 20.51
N ILE A 557 -19.62 25.35 19.29
CA ILE A 557 -19.19 24.48 18.20
C ILE A 557 -19.02 25.34 16.95
N ASN A 558 -17.84 25.30 16.33
CA ASN A 558 -17.55 25.96 15.07
C ASN A 558 -16.98 24.94 14.09
N GLY A 559 -17.65 24.70 12.96
CA GLY A 559 -17.17 23.77 11.93
C GLY A 559 -15.95 24.28 11.16
N GLY A 560 -15.65 25.58 11.23
CA GLY A 560 -14.41 26.15 10.73
C GLY A 560 -14.58 26.93 9.44
N THR A 561 -13.53 26.90 8.59
CA THR A 561 -13.55 27.53 7.26
C THR A 561 -13.41 26.44 6.20
N GLY A 562 -14.46 25.65 6.00
CA GLY A 562 -14.64 24.71 4.90
C GLY A 562 -15.83 25.11 4.04
N ALA A 563 -15.97 24.50 2.85
CA ALA A 563 -17.14 24.74 1.98
C ALA A 563 -18.22 23.65 2.14
N ALA A 564 -18.00 22.68 3.02
CA ALA A 564 -18.88 21.53 3.16
C ALA A 564 -18.87 20.95 4.59
N ASP A 565 -18.63 21.79 5.61
CA ASP A 565 -18.60 21.34 7.01
C ASP A 565 -19.97 20.79 7.43
N ILE A 566 -20.00 19.62 8.07
CA ILE A 566 -21.20 18.84 8.37
C ILE A 566 -21.51 18.89 9.87
N LEU A 567 -22.69 19.39 10.21
CA LEU A 567 -23.31 19.14 11.52
C LEU A 567 -24.22 17.91 11.41
N SER A 568 -23.98 16.86 12.19
CA SER A 568 -24.79 15.64 12.18
C SER A 568 -25.60 15.50 13.47
N LEU A 569 -26.90 15.28 13.32
CA LEU A 569 -27.87 15.19 14.41
C LEU A 569 -28.76 13.96 14.21
N THR A 570 -29.37 13.48 15.30
CA THR A 570 -30.56 12.63 15.14
C THR A 570 -31.75 13.49 14.72
N ALA A 571 -32.72 12.91 14.00
CA ALA A 571 -33.89 13.68 13.58
C ALA A 571 -34.75 14.22 14.74
N ALA A 572 -34.79 13.52 15.89
CA ALA A 572 -35.50 13.98 17.08
C ALA A 572 -34.82 15.19 17.73
N ASP A 573 -33.48 15.18 17.80
CA ASP A 573 -32.70 16.29 18.31
C ASP A 573 -32.80 17.50 17.37
N ALA A 574 -32.71 17.26 16.06
CA ALA A 574 -32.85 18.30 15.04
C ALA A 574 -34.23 18.98 15.10
N ALA A 575 -35.32 18.20 15.24
CA ALA A 575 -36.66 18.75 15.40
C ALA A 575 -36.76 19.65 16.63
N THR A 576 -36.25 19.20 17.78
CA THR A 576 -36.26 19.96 19.03
C THR A 576 -35.45 21.26 18.91
N LEU A 577 -34.23 21.18 18.41
CA LEU A 577 -33.30 22.30 18.27
C LEU A 577 -33.73 23.33 17.21
N SER A 578 -34.52 22.90 16.22
CA SER A 578 -35.07 23.77 15.17
C SER A 578 -36.22 24.68 15.62
N THR A 579 -36.80 24.42 16.80
CA THR A 579 -37.93 25.20 17.35
C THR A 579 -37.50 26.59 17.83
N ALA A 580 -38.50 27.44 18.11
CA ALA A 580 -38.29 28.73 18.74
C ALA A 580 -38.28 28.59 20.28
N GLY A 581 -37.23 29.09 20.92
CA GLY A 581 -37.10 29.09 22.37
C GLY A 581 -35.73 29.62 22.80
N ALA A 582 -35.60 30.05 24.05
CA ALA A 582 -34.36 30.68 24.54
C ALA A 582 -33.15 29.73 24.46
N VAL A 583 -33.35 28.45 24.77
CA VAL A 583 -32.32 27.40 24.67
C VAL A 583 -31.89 27.17 23.23
N GLN A 584 -32.84 27.14 22.29
CA GLN A 584 -32.57 26.93 20.87
C GLN A 584 -31.89 28.16 20.26
N THR A 585 -32.29 29.37 20.63
CA THR A 585 -31.60 30.61 20.23
C THR A 585 -30.16 30.62 20.71
N ALA A 586 -29.91 30.22 21.96
CA ALA A 586 -28.56 30.11 22.49
C ALA A 586 -27.74 29.04 21.76
N PHE A 587 -28.34 27.89 21.43
CA PHE A 587 -27.70 26.85 20.63
C PHE A 587 -27.28 27.37 19.25
N LYS A 588 -28.18 28.04 18.52
CA LYS A 588 -27.90 28.62 17.19
C LYS A 588 -26.78 29.66 17.22
N ALA A 589 -26.74 30.48 18.26
CA ALA A 589 -25.67 31.46 18.44
C ALA A 589 -24.32 30.81 18.75
N ALA A 590 -24.33 29.61 19.34
CA ALA A 590 -23.13 28.89 19.76
C ALA A 590 -22.64 27.86 18.73
N VAL A 591 -23.44 27.50 17.72
CA VAL A 591 -23.13 26.53 16.68
C VAL A 591 -23.04 27.22 15.32
N THR A 592 -21.83 27.34 14.76
CA THR A 592 -21.55 28.14 13.56
C THR A 592 -20.61 27.41 12.58
N GLY A 593 -20.45 27.94 11.36
CA GLY A 593 -19.45 27.44 10.39
C GLY A 593 -19.77 26.05 9.84
N PHE A 594 -21.04 25.78 9.55
CA PHE A 594 -21.50 24.55 8.93
C PHE A 594 -22.35 24.88 7.71
N GLU A 595 -21.99 24.34 6.55
CA GLU A 595 -22.71 24.50 5.29
C GLU A 595 -23.69 23.34 5.07
N GLN A 596 -23.48 22.21 5.76
CA GLN A 596 -24.31 21.03 5.62
C GLN A 596 -24.90 20.59 6.96
N LEU A 597 -26.17 20.18 6.92
CA LEU A 597 -26.79 19.44 8.01
C LEU A 597 -27.01 17.99 7.60
N SER A 598 -26.67 17.04 8.46
CA SER A 598 -26.91 15.61 8.27
C SER A 598 -27.87 15.05 9.33
N LEU A 599 -28.92 14.39 8.90
CA LEU A 599 -29.95 13.79 9.75
C LEU A 599 -29.82 12.26 9.73
N THR A 600 -29.64 11.67 10.92
CA THR A 600 -29.44 10.22 11.12
C THR A 600 -30.45 9.61 12.11
N GLY A 601 -30.60 8.27 12.11
CA GLY A 601 -31.31 7.54 13.18
C GLY A 601 -32.80 7.85 13.37
N ILE A 602 -33.59 7.87 12.29
CA ILE A 602 -34.99 8.34 12.29
C ILE A 602 -35.93 7.25 12.83
N GLY A 603 -36.30 7.34 14.11
CA GLY A 603 -37.23 6.40 14.78
C GLY A 603 -38.70 6.88 14.89
N ALA A 604 -39.00 8.16 14.65
CA ALA A 604 -40.34 8.73 14.68
C ALA A 604 -40.48 9.89 13.68
N SER A 605 -41.69 10.11 13.14
CA SER A 605 -41.99 11.26 12.26
C SER A 605 -41.74 12.56 13.02
N ALA A 606 -40.81 13.37 12.53
CA ALA A 606 -40.43 14.63 13.15
C ALA A 606 -40.41 15.76 12.11
N THR A 607 -40.86 16.95 12.51
CA THR A 607 -40.77 18.15 11.69
C THR A 607 -39.56 18.95 12.10
N TYR A 608 -38.64 19.10 11.17
CA TYR A 608 -37.43 19.88 11.28
C TYR A 608 -37.63 21.21 10.54
N ASN A 609 -37.30 22.33 11.17
CA ASN A 609 -37.30 23.65 10.52
C ASN A 609 -35.88 23.98 10.02
N SER A 610 -35.67 24.08 8.70
CA SER A 610 -34.32 24.28 8.14
C SER A 610 -33.72 25.64 8.50
N LYS A 611 -34.52 26.69 8.37
CA LYS A 611 -34.21 28.04 8.89
C LYS A 611 -34.09 28.10 10.41
N GLY A 612 -34.50 27.03 11.09
CA GLY A 612 -34.34 26.86 12.52
C GLY A 612 -32.88 26.88 12.96
N PHE A 613 -31.89 26.61 12.10
CA PHE A 613 -30.48 26.59 12.49
C PHE A 613 -29.62 27.67 11.83
N GLY A 614 -30.13 28.31 10.79
CA GLY A 614 -29.38 29.22 9.93
C GLY A 614 -29.71 28.95 8.47
N THR A 615 -28.78 29.22 7.58
CA THR A 615 -28.82 28.82 6.16
C THR A 615 -27.82 27.69 5.96
N PHE A 616 -28.26 26.58 5.37
CA PHE A 616 -27.38 25.50 4.94
C PHE A 616 -27.43 25.39 3.42
N ASP A 617 -26.33 25.05 2.77
CA ASP A 617 -26.33 24.76 1.34
C ASP A 617 -27.02 23.40 1.07
N THR A 618 -26.87 22.45 1.99
CA THR A 618 -27.34 21.07 1.79
C THR A 618 -27.88 20.44 3.08
N VAL A 619 -29.02 19.77 2.97
CA VAL A 619 -29.58 18.88 4.00
C VAL A 619 -29.43 17.43 3.56
N ASN A 620 -28.58 16.68 4.23
CA ASN A 620 -28.34 15.25 4.02
C ASN A 620 -29.27 14.41 4.89
N ILE A 621 -29.94 13.43 4.30
CA ILE A 621 -30.87 12.51 4.95
C ILE A 621 -30.38 11.09 4.71
N THR A 622 -30.11 10.33 5.77
CA THR A 622 -29.61 8.94 5.65
C THR A 622 -30.53 7.96 6.39
N GLY A 623 -31.11 7.01 5.66
CA GLY A 623 -31.78 5.83 6.20
C GLY A 623 -33.03 6.10 7.06
N ALA A 624 -34.07 6.72 6.50
CA ALA A 624 -35.31 6.98 7.23
C ALA A 624 -36.25 5.77 7.27
N ALA A 625 -36.47 5.21 8.46
CA ALA A 625 -37.51 4.20 8.70
C ALA A 625 -38.93 4.81 8.79
N GLN A 626 -39.06 6.14 8.83
CA GLN A 626 -40.32 6.90 8.95
C GLN A 626 -40.23 8.24 8.19
N THR A 627 -41.37 8.86 7.84
CA THR A 627 -41.41 10.11 7.06
C THR A 627 -40.66 11.27 7.74
N THR A 628 -39.82 11.98 6.97
CA THR A 628 -39.10 13.18 7.44
C THR A 628 -39.78 14.44 6.90
N ASN A 629 -40.12 15.39 7.77
CA ASN A 629 -40.74 16.65 7.36
C ASN A 629 -39.74 17.81 7.49
N ILE A 630 -39.41 18.47 6.39
CA ILE A 630 -38.52 19.64 6.34
C ILE A 630 -39.38 20.87 6.13
N SER A 631 -39.39 21.79 7.09
CA SER A 631 -40.11 23.05 7.00
C SER A 631 -39.19 24.24 6.77
N ASN A 632 -39.71 25.26 6.09
CA ASN A 632 -39.05 26.53 5.75
C ASN A 632 -37.73 26.40 4.98
N LEU A 633 -37.61 25.44 4.07
CA LEU A 633 -36.46 25.30 3.17
C LEU A 633 -36.13 26.65 2.50
N ALA A 634 -34.89 27.13 2.63
CA ALA A 634 -34.51 28.41 2.06
C ALA A 634 -34.27 28.29 0.55
N SER A 635 -34.40 29.42 -0.16
CA SER A 635 -34.13 29.45 -1.59
C SER A 635 -32.67 29.10 -1.87
N GLY A 636 -32.44 28.08 -2.70
CA GLY A 636 -31.10 27.61 -3.06
C GLY A 636 -30.58 26.45 -2.24
N GLU A 637 -31.19 26.12 -1.09
CA GLU A 637 -30.83 24.92 -0.31
C GLU A 637 -31.18 23.65 -1.11
N SER A 638 -30.33 22.64 -1.00
CA SER A 638 -30.52 21.33 -1.63
C SER A 638 -30.81 20.24 -0.61
N ILE A 639 -31.46 19.16 -1.05
CA ILE A 639 -31.73 17.98 -0.23
C ILE A 639 -30.98 16.79 -0.84
N ASN A 640 -30.15 16.12 -0.05
CA ASN A 640 -29.49 14.88 -0.45
C ASN A 640 -30.09 13.71 0.31
N ILE A 641 -30.53 12.69 -0.42
CA ILE A 641 -31.17 11.49 0.11
C ILE A 641 -30.21 10.33 -0.12
N THR A 642 -29.73 9.72 0.95
CA THR A 642 -28.77 8.62 0.90
C THR A 642 -29.42 7.32 1.37
N GLY A 643 -29.40 6.30 0.49
CA GLY A 643 -30.05 5.01 0.72
C GLY A 643 -31.58 5.06 0.72
N ALA A 644 -32.21 3.95 1.12
CA ALA A 644 -33.67 3.81 1.14
C ALA A 644 -34.32 4.65 2.24
N ASN A 645 -35.48 5.24 1.91
CA ASN A 645 -36.25 6.09 2.81
C ASN A 645 -37.76 5.81 2.65
N THR A 646 -38.56 5.98 3.71
CA THR A 646 -40.02 5.80 3.63
C THR A 646 -40.75 7.02 3.07
N GLY A 647 -40.18 8.22 3.18
CA GLY A 647 -40.74 9.43 2.58
C GLY A 647 -40.18 10.73 3.16
N ILE A 648 -40.19 11.79 2.35
CA ILE A 648 -39.74 13.14 2.70
C ILE A 648 -40.84 14.12 2.29
N THR A 649 -41.23 15.01 3.19
CA THR A 649 -42.16 16.11 2.90
C THR A 649 -41.46 17.43 3.13
N THR A 650 -41.47 18.33 2.15
CA THR A 650 -41.00 19.70 2.32
C THR A 650 -42.20 20.63 2.57
N SER A 651 -42.04 21.70 3.36
CA SER A 651 -43.13 22.65 3.67
C SER A 651 -42.62 24.06 3.97
N GLY A 652 -42.80 25.02 3.07
CA GLY A 652 -42.81 26.45 3.43
C GLY A 652 -41.80 27.39 2.76
N THR A 653 -42.35 28.53 2.32
CA THR A 653 -41.76 29.84 1.95
C THR A 653 -41.06 30.05 0.61
N THR A 654 -40.95 29.06 -0.26
CA THR A 654 -40.75 29.31 -1.70
C THR A 654 -42.09 29.59 -2.40
N GLY A 655 -43.14 28.85 -2.06
CA GLY A 655 -44.41 28.75 -2.82
C GLY A 655 -45.37 29.96 -2.91
N SER A 656 -44.91 31.16 -3.25
CA SER A 656 -45.75 32.15 -3.94
C SER A 656 -45.15 32.64 -5.26
N GLY A 657 -43.95 32.19 -5.61
CA GLY A 657 -43.36 32.41 -6.92
C GLY A 657 -44.03 31.52 -7.97
N SER A 658 -43.76 31.77 -9.24
CA SER A 658 -44.19 30.90 -10.35
C SER A 658 -42.99 30.15 -10.95
N ALA A 659 -41.90 30.02 -10.19
CA ALA A 659 -40.59 29.54 -10.66
C ALA A 659 -39.74 28.99 -9.51
N ASP A 660 -40.38 28.37 -8.51
CA ASP A 660 -39.68 27.82 -7.35
C ASP A 660 -38.87 26.58 -7.74
N VAL A 661 -37.59 26.55 -7.34
CA VAL A 661 -36.64 25.50 -7.70
C VAL A 661 -36.23 24.70 -6.47
N LEU A 662 -36.41 23.38 -6.53
CA LEU A 662 -35.85 22.43 -5.56
C LEU A 662 -34.76 21.57 -6.20
N LYS A 663 -33.62 21.47 -5.53
CA LYS A 663 -32.51 20.58 -5.93
C LYS A 663 -32.49 19.35 -5.03
N VAL A 664 -32.43 18.16 -5.64
CA VAL A 664 -32.47 16.87 -4.94
C VAL A 664 -31.34 15.97 -5.40
N GLY A 665 -30.47 15.53 -4.50
CA GLY A 665 -29.50 14.46 -4.74
C GLY A 665 -30.06 13.12 -4.28
N LEU A 666 -29.95 12.07 -5.11
CA LEU A 666 -30.29 10.70 -4.79
C LEU A 666 -29.02 9.85 -4.82
N ASN A 667 -28.52 9.46 -3.65
CA ASN A 667 -27.24 8.76 -3.50
C ASN A 667 -27.49 7.29 -3.16
N ASN A 668 -27.29 6.42 -4.14
CA ASN A 668 -27.37 4.98 -3.98
C ASN A 668 -26.02 4.44 -3.46
N ILE A 669 -26.04 4.02 -2.20
CA ILE A 669 -24.89 3.41 -1.51
C ILE A 669 -24.94 1.88 -1.47
N ALA A 670 -25.99 1.28 -2.03
CA ALA A 670 -26.22 -0.15 -2.02
C ALA A 670 -25.82 -0.79 -3.37
N VAL A 671 -25.48 -2.07 -3.32
CA VAL A 671 -25.39 -2.88 -4.53
C VAL A 671 -26.81 -3.29 -4.92
N GLY A 672 -27.40 -2.63 -5.90
CA GLY A 672 -28.75 -2.90 -6.40
C GLY A 672 -29.63 -1.66 -6.51
N ILE A 673 -30.88 -1.87 -6.93
CA ILE A 673 -31.90 -0.81 -7.00
C ILE A 673 -32.25 -0.32 -5.59
N THR A 674 -32.18 1.00 -5.40
CA THR A 674 -32.63 1.65 -4.17
C THR A 674 -34.01 2.28 -4.35
N ALA A 675 -34.92 2.00 -3.40
CA ALA A 675 -36.19 2.69 -3.30
C ALA A 675 -36.06 3.91 -2.38
N PHE A 676 -35.98 5.11 -2.98
CA PHE A 676 -35.86 6.37 -2.25
C PHE A 676 -37.17 6.83 -1.60
N GLY A 677 -38.28 6.15 -1.86
CA GLY A 677 -39.59 6.43 -1.26
C GLY A 677 -40.34 7.55 -1.97
N SER A 678 -41.11 8.34 -1.21
CA SER A 678 -41.89 9.47 -1.72
C SER A 678 -41.28 10.82 -1.35
N LEU A 679 -41.25 11.77 -2.29
CA LEU A 679 -40.90 13.17 -2.10
C LEU A 679 -42.15 14.04 -2.32
N THR A 680 -42.68 14.63 -1.25
CA THR A 680 -43.85 15.50 -1.28
C THR A 680 -43.41 16.96 -1.20
N THR A 681 -43.63 17.74 -2.27
CA THR A 681 -43.05 19.09 -2.44
C THR A 681 -44.10 20.14 -2.80
N PRO A 682 -45.08 20.44 -1.94
CA PRO A 682 -46.16 21.35 -2.28
C PRO A 682 -45.67 22.73 -2.77
N ASN A 683 -46.16 23.16 -3.94
CA ASN A 683 -45.88 24.47 -4.56
C ASN A 683 -44.41 24.63 -5.01
N VAL A 684 -43.86 23.64 -5.71
CA VAL A 684 -42.54 23.73 -6.36
C VAL A 684 -42.73 23.52 -7.86
N GLU A 685 -42.42 24.52 -8.69
CA GLU A 685 -42.61 24.40 -10.14
C GLU A 685 -41.49 23.62 -10.84
N ILE A 686 -40.27 23.67 -10.31
CA ILE A 686 -39.07 23.09 -10.93
C ILE A 686 -38.35 22.19 -9.93
N ILE A 687 -38.18 20.91 -10.28
CA ILE A 687 -37.37 19.96 -9.51
C ILE A 687 -36.18 19.52 -10.36
N ASN A 688 -34.97 19.66 -9.80
CA ASN A 688 -33.74 19.19 -10.43
C ASN A 688 -33.18 18.03 -9.60
N ILE A 689 -33.08 16.85 -10.22
CA ILE A 689 -32.61 15.62 -9.57
C ILE A 689 -31.22 15.26 -10.09
N THR A 690 -30.31 14.97 -9.17
CA THR A 690 -29.02 14.35 -9.46
C THR A 690 -28.98 12.94 -8.86
N THR A 691 -28.89 11.91 -9.70
CA THR A 691 -28.76 10.51 -9.29
C THR A 691 -27.29 10.09 -9.24
N THR A 692 -26.87 9.46 -8.15
CA THR A 692 -25.47 9.03 -7.96
C THR A 692 -25.41 7.58 -7.54
N ASP A 693 -24.74 6.74 -8.34
CA ASP A 693 -24.27 5.42 -7.93
C ASP A 693 -22.87 5.57 -7.33
N THR A 694 -22.73 5.33 -6.02
CA THR A 694 -21.46 5.50 -5.29
C THR A 694 -20.55 4.26 -5.38
N ALA A 695 -20.92 3.22 -6.15
CA ALA A 695 -20.05 2.07 -6.35
C ALA A 695 -18.79 2.46 -7.14
N LEU A 696 -17.66 1.80 -6.83
CA LEU A 696 -16.37 2.01 -7.53
C LEU A 696 -16.48 1.77 -9.05
N THR A 697 -17.41 0.90 -9.46
CA THR A 697 -17.80 0.68 -10.85
C THR A 697 -19.32 0.84 -10.93
N PRO A 698 -19.82 2.05 -11.29
CA PRO A 698 -21.25 2.28 -11.40
C PRO A 698 -21.89 1.30 -12.37
N VAL A 699 -22.87 0.56 -11.89
CA VAL A 699 -23.66 -0.37 -12.71
C VAL A 699 -24.84 0.36 -13.32
N GLY A 700 -25.28 1.44 -12.65
CA GLY A 700 -26.36 2.28 -13.13
C GLY A 700 -27.70 1.60 -12.93
N TYR A 701 -28.11 1.50 -11.67
CA TYR A 701 -29.37 0.86 -11.29
C TYR A 701 -30.57 1.74 -11.66
N ALA A 702 -31.71 1.12 -11.96
CA ALA A 702 -32.97 1.84 -12.14
C ALA A 702 -33.60 2.15 -10.78
N ASP A 703 -33.04 3.12 -10.06
CA ASP A 703 -33.51 3.53 -8.74
C ASP A 703 -34.95 4.06 -8.80
N THR A 704 -35.72 3.98 -7.71
CA THR A 704 -37.14 4.38 -7.75
C THR A 704 -37.44 5.58 -6.86
N LEU A 705 -38.20 6.55 -7.36
CA LEU A 705 -38.72 7.69 -6.60
C LEU A 705 -40.20 7.95 -6.95
N THR A 706 -41.02 8.28 -5.94
CA THR A 706 -42.34 8.88 -6.15
C THR A 706 -42.29 10.36 -5.84
N ILE A 707 -42.77 11.23 -6.73
CA ILE A 707 -42.93 12.67 -6.45
C ILE A 707 -44.42 12.98 -6.31
N VAL A 708 -44.78 13.72 -5.26
CA VAL A 708 -46.14 14.18 -4.98
C VAL A 708 -46.15 15.71 -4.98
N ASP A 709 -46.61 16.30 -6.09
CA ASP A 709 -46.65 17.75 -6.28
C ASP A 709 -47.71 18.14 -7.32
N THR A 710 -48.61 19.05 -6.96
CA THR A 710 -49.65 19.55 -7.88
C THR A 710 -49.20 20.75 -8.72
N ALA A 711 -48.08 21.40 -8.38
CA ALA A 711 -47.58 22.61 -9.03
C ALA A 711 -46.36 22.36 -9.94
N MET A 712 -45.66 21.23 -9.79
CA MET A 712 -44.48 20.90 -10.59
C MET A 712 -44.79 20.91 -12.09
N THR A 713 -44.10 21.80 -12.82
CA THR A 713 -44.19 21.94 -14.29
C THR A 713 -42.97 21.35 -14.99
N THR A 714 -41.80 21.40 -14.34
CA THR A 714 -40.53 20.98 -14.95
C THR A 714 -39.78 20.03 -14.02
N LEU A 715 -39.32 18.91 -14.57
CA LEU A 715 -38.38 17.99 -13.95
C LEU A 715 -37.13 17.88 -14.81
N THR A 716 -35.96 18.05 -14.20
CA THR A 716 -34.69 17.68 -14.84
C THR A 716 -34.02 16.57 -14.05
N VAL A 717 -33.43 15.60 -14.74
CA VAL A 717 -32.74 14.45 -14.13
C VAL A 717 -31.36 14.31 -14.77
N ALA A 718 -30.33 14.27 -13.93
CA ALA A 718 -28.95 14.08 -14.32
C ALA A 718 -28.23 13.10 -13.42
N GLY A 719 -27.07 12.58 -13.85
CA GLY A 719 -26.17 11.85 -12.98
C GLY A 719 -25.66 10.52 -13.53
N THR A 720 -25.34 9.60 -12.63
CA THR A 720 -24.65 8.32 -12.91
C THR A 720 -25.48 7.07 -12.58
N SER A 721 -26.76 7.23 -12.22
CA SER A 721 -27.70 6.13 -12.01
C SER A 721 -29.00 6.37 -12.77
N GLY A 722 -29.72 5.30 -13.12
CA GLY A 722 -31.04 5.39 -13.73
C GLY A 722 -32.11 5.81 -12.73
N LEU A 723 -33.29 6.19 -13.23
CA LEU A 723 -34.42 6.60 -12.39
C LEU A 723 -35.77 6.16 -12.95
N ALA A 724 -36.46 5.30 -12.23
CA ALA A 724 -37.87 5.02 -12.39
C ALA A 724 -38.71 5.96 -11.51
N LEU A 725 -39.42 6.87 -12.14
CA LEU A 725 -40.23 7.90 -11.51
C LEU A 725 -41.72 7.54 -11.56
N THR A 726 -42.38 7.69 -10.41
CA THR A 726 -43.85 7.81 -10.32
C THR A 726 -44.20 9.25 -9.97
N PHE A 727 -45.10 9.88 -10.73
CA PHE A 727 -45.54 11.25 -10.44
C PHE A 727 -47.03 11.31 -10.09
N ALA A 728 -47.32 11.77 -8.87
CA ALA A 728 -48.66 12.00 -8.38
C ALA A 728 -48.97 13.51 -8.41
N GLY A 729 -49.22 14.02 -9.60
CA GLY A 729 -49.50 15.43 -9.85
C GLY A 729 -50.15 15.64 -11.21
N THR A 730 -50.40 16.91 -11.57
CA THR A 730 -51.17 17.25 -12.77
C THR A 730 -50.58 18.37 -13.63
N ALA A 731 -49.63 19.14 -13.11
CA ALA A 731 -49.10 20.35 -13.77
C ALA A 731 -47.86 20.10 -14.65
N LEU A 732 -47.34 18.87 -14.70
CA LEU A 732 -46.08 18.55 -15.37
C LEU A 732 -46.16 18.72 -16.89
N THR A 733 -45.28 19.55 -17.45
CA THR A 733 -45.18 19.87 -18.89
C THR A 733 -43.79 19.61 -19.47
N SER A 734 -42.78 19.35 -18.66
CA SER A 734 -41.43 19.08 -19.17
C SER A 734 -40.68 18.09 -18.29
N ILE A 735 -40.16 17.02 -18.89
CA ILE A 735 -39.17 16.13 -18.30
C ILE A 735 -37.92 16.12 -19.19
N ASP A 736 -36.77 16.43 -18.62
CA ASP A 736 -35.49 16.33 -19.30
C ASP A 736 -34.55 15.41 -18.50
N ALA A 737 -34.46 14.14 -18.90
CA ALA A 737 -33.56 13.14 -18.32
C ALA A 737 -32.25 12.97 -19.11
N SER A 738 -31.98 13.88 -20.06
CA SER A 738 -30.76 13.87 -20.88
C SER A 738 -29.49 14.22 -20.08
N GLY A 739 -29.58 14.40 -18.77
CA GLY A 739 -28.40 14.50 -17.92
C GLY A 739 -27.87 13.14 -17.43
N ILE A 740 -28.59 12.03 -17.65
CA ILE A 740 -28.19 10.70 -17.17
C ILE A 740 -27.11 10.12 -18.10
N THR A 741 -25.93 9.82 -17.53
CA THR A 741 -24.69 9.50 -18.26
C THR A 741 -24.23 8.05 -18.16
N LYS A 742 -24.99 7.19 -17.46
CA LYS A 742 -24.68 5.77 -17.25
C LYS A 742 -25.90 4.91 -17.61
N ALA A 743 -25.67 3.61 -17.84
CA ALA A 743 -26.73 2.64 -18.11
C ALA A 743 -27.77 2.64 -16.96
N GLY A 744 -29.01 2.24 -17.22
CA GLY A 744 -30.08 2.22 -16.19
C GLY A 744 -31.35 2.99 -16.59
N GLY A 745 -31.23 3.88 -17.58
CA GLY A 745 -32.35 4.57 -18.22
C GLY A 745 -33.20 5.45 -17.29
N PHE A 746 -34.22 6.04 -17.87
CA PHE A 746 -35.29 6.79 -17.25
C PHE A 746 -36.62 6.10 -17.53
N SER A 747 -37.39 5.85 -16.48
CA SER A 747 -38.69 5.20 -16.61
C SER A 747 -39.79 6.08 -16.02
N TYR A 748 -40.79 6.40 -16.83
CA TYR A 748 -42.02 7.10 -16.44
C TYR A 748 -43.24 6.28 -16.88
N THR A 749 -43.78 5.46 -15.97
CA THR A 749 -44.85 4.50 -16.30
C THR A 749 -46.19 4.81 -15.65
N ALA A 750 -46.24 5.76 -14.70
CA ALA A 750 -47.45 6.11 -13.97
C ALA A 750 -47.49 7.61 -13.59
N GLY A 751 -48.57 8.27 -14.01
CA GLY A 751 -48.90 9.65 -13.69
C GLY A 751 -49.90 10.26 -14.67
N ALA A 752 -50.76 11.17 -14.19
CA ALA A 752 -51.70 11.87 -15.06
C ALA A 752 -51.01 13.07 -15.72
N LEU A 753 -50.82 13.01 -17.03
CA LEU A 753 -50.28 14.13 -17.81
C LEU A 753 -51.45 14.95 -18.39
N GLN A 754 -51.78 16.09 -17.79
CA GLN A 754 -52.92 16.89 -18.27
C GLN A 754 -52.55 17.94 -19.33
N TYR A 755 -51.27 18.29 -19.43
CA TYR A 755 -50.80 19.41 -20.26
C TYR A 755 -49.74 18.97 -21.27
N ALA A 756 -49.54 19.79 -22.30
CA ALA A 756 -48.62 19.50 -23.39
C ALA A 756 -47.23 19.29 -22.81
N SER A 757 -46.64 18.13 -23.08
CA SER A 757 -45.44 17.69 -22.38
C SER A 757 -44.31 17.30 -23.30
N THR A 758 -43.12 17.84 -23.02
CA THR A 758 -41.88 17.44 -23.69
C THR A 758 -41.12 16.48 -22.79
N PHE A 759 -40.71 15.34 -23.34
CA PHE A 759 -39.90 14.33 -22.68
C PHE A 759 -38.60 14.17 -23.46
N LYS A 760 -37.48 14.17 -22.74
CA LYS A 760 -36.20 13.72 -23.28
C LYS A 760 -35.63 12.60 -22.42
N GLY A 761 -35.32 11.49 -23.06
CA GLY A 761 -34.69 10.32 -22.46
C GLY A 761 -33.25 10.53 -22.02
N SER A 762 -32.65 9.47 -21.51
CA SER A 762 -31.25 9.40 -21.10
C SER A 762 -30.31 9.35 -22.32
N LEU A 763 -29.00 9.59 -22.12
CA LEU A 763 -28.02 9.53 -23.23
C LEU A 763 -27.62 8.12 -23.65
N LEU A 764 -27.69 7.16 -22.74
CA LEU A 764 -27.25 5.77 -22.98
C LEU A 764 -28.43 4.80 -23.11
N GLY A 765 -29.66 5.27 -22.90
CA GLY A 765 -30.88 4.56 -23.26
C GLY A 765 -31.37 3.50 -22.31
N GLY A 766 -32.38 2.75 -22.77
CA GLY A 766 -33.12 1.79 -21.94
C GLY A 766 -34.37 2.41 -21.31
N ASP A 767 -34.89 3.47 -21.92
CA ASP A 767 -35.90 4.33 -21.36
C ASP A 767 -37.30 3.73 -21.54
N THR A 768 -38.19 3.94 -20.56
CA THR A 768 -39.58 3.46 -20.63
C THR A 768 -40.52 4.61 -20.33
N ILE A 769 -41.17 5.17 -21.35
CA ILE A 769 -42.00 6.37 -21.23
C ILE A 769 -43.42 6.05 -21.68
N ASN A 770 -44.38 6.21 -20.76
CA ASN A 770 -45.79 6.02 -21.02
C ASN A 770 -46.56 7.33 -20.86
N ALA A 771 -46.91 7.94 -21.99
CA ALA A 771 -47.75 9.14 -22.08
C ALA A 771 -49.20 8.83 -22.47
N GLY A 772 -49.66 7.58 -22.35
CA GLY A 772 -51.01 7.17 -22.77
C GLY A 772 -52.15 7.98 -22.15
N SER A 773 -51.97 8.50 -20.94
CA SER A 773 -52.96 9.35 -20.25
C SER A 773 -52.85 10.85 -20.60
N ALA A 774 -52.02 11.24 -21.56
CA ALA A 774 -51.79 12.64 -21.89
C ALA A 774 -53.02 13.30 -22.55
N LEU A 775 -53.49 14.42 -22.00
CA LEU A 775 -54.61 15.22 -22.51
C LEU A 775 -54.18 16.39 -23.42
N ALA A 776 -52.93 16.39 -23.86
CA ALA A 776 -52.40 17.37 -24.81
C ALA A 776 -51.27 16.72 -25.63
N ALA A 777 -50.83 17.41 -26.69
CA ALA A 777 -49.76 16.92 -27.56
C ALA A 777 -48.47 16.65 -26.77
N VAL A 778 -47.85 15.50 -27.05
CA VAL A 778 -46.63 15.04 -26.37
C VAL A 778 -45.50 14.97 -27.38
N SER A 779 -44.31 15.45 -27.00
CA SER A 779 -43.08 15.26 -27.77
C SER A 779 -42.12 14.41 -26.94
N ILE A 780 -41.79 13.21 -27.40
CA ILE A 780 -40.83 12.30 -26.76
C ILE A 780 -39.61 12.17 -27.65
N THR A 781 -38.43 12.44 -27.11
CA THR A 781 -37.16 12.36 -27.84
C THR A 781 -36.15 11.53 -27.06
N GLU A 782 -35.95 10.31 -27.51
CA GLU A 782 -34.95 9.38 -27.00
C GLU A 782 -33.68 9.42 -27.88
N THR A 783 -32.58 8.82 -27.40
CA THR A 783 -31.26 8.92 -28.07
C THR A 783 -30.62 7.58 -28.41
N ALA A 784 -30.37 6.74 -27.42
CA ALA A 784 -29.73 5.44 -27.58
C ALA A 784 -30.48 4.37 -26.76
N GLY A 785 -30.00 3.13 -26.80
CA GLY A 785 -30.55 1.96 -26.08
C GLY A 785 -31.90 1.47 -26.61
N THR A 786 -32.39 0.37 -26.04
CA THR A 786 -33.72 -0.18 -26.35
C THR A 786 -34.78 0.53 -25.53
N ASN A 787 -35.60 1.35 -26.20
CA ASN A 787 -36.58 2.20 -25.55
C ASN A 787 -38.00 1.67 -25.75
N THR A 788 -38.87 1.91 -24.76
CA THR A 788 -40.30 1.61 -24.83
C THR A 788 -41.08 2.91 -24.70
N ILE A 789 -41.73 3.33 -25.77
CA ILE A 789 -42.41 4.61 -25.88
C ILE A 789 -43.90 4.38 -26.14
N THR A 790 -44.76 5.02 -25.36
CA THR A 790 -46.21 5.08 -25.61
C THR A 790 -46.64 6.54 -25.64
N GLY A 791 -47.15 7.00 -26.78
CA GLY A 791 -47.74 8.32 -26.98
C GLY A 791 -49.15 8.43 -26.38
N SER A 792 -49.83 9.55 -26.64
CA SER A 792 -51.15 9.83 -26.08
C SER A 792 -52.24 8.95 -26.68
N SER A 793 -53.10 8.38 -25.84
CA SER A 793 -54.26 7.62 -26.31
C SER A 793 -55.37 8.47 -26.94
N THR A 794 -55.28 9.81 -26.94
CA THR A 794 -56.38 10.70 -27.37
C THR A 794 -55.98 11.82 -28.32
N ILE A 795 -54.70 12.20 -28.38
CA ILE A 795 -54.20 13.37 -29.11
C ILE A 795 -52.89 13.01 -29.82
N GLY A 796 -52.55 13.71 -30.90
CA GLY A 796 -51.32 13.46 -31.65
C GLY A 796 -50.04 13.68 -30.86
N SER A 797 -49.06 12.83 -31.12
CA SER A 797 -47.75 12.76 -30.46
C SER A 797 -46.62 12.85 -31.47
N THR A 798 -45.49 13.44 -31.09
CA THR A 798 -44.23 13.37 -31.82
C THR A 798 -43.28 12.46 -31.05
N LEU A 799 -42.93 11.31 -31.62
CA LEU A 799 -42.17 10.25 -30.95
C LEU A 799 -40.88 9.96 -31.70
N THR A 800 -39.75 9.88 -31.00
CA THR A 800 -38.44 9.51 -31.56
C THR A 800 -37.75 8.48 -30.67
N GLY A 801 -37.46 7.28 -31.20
CA GLY A 801 -36.82 6.16 -30.49
C GLY A 801 -35.30 6.26 -30.36
N GLY A 802 -34.64 6.80 -31.38
CA GLY A 802 -33.20 7.06 -31.33
C GLY A 802 -32.39 5.92 -31.91
N SER A 803 -31.58 5.21 -31.12
CA SER A 803 -30.77 4.09 -31.61
C SER A 803 -30.83 2.91 -30.67
N GLY A 804 -31.00 1.70 -31.18
CA GLY A 804 -31.35 0.51 -30.41
C GLY A 804 -32.57 -0.16 -31.01
N ALA A 805 -32.99 -1.30 -30.47
CA ALA A 805 -34.24 -1.91 -30.90
C ALA A 805 -35.37 -1.33 -30.06
N ASP A 806 -36.15 -0.42 -30.62
CA ASP A 806 -37.18 0.33 -29.91
C ASP A 806 -38.58 -0.27 -30.06
N THR A 807 -39.47 -0.01 -29.10
CA THR A 807 -40.90 -0.32 -29.18
C THR A 807 -41.69 0.96 -29.01
N ILE A 808 -42.41 1.39 -30.05
CA ILE A 808 -43.11 2.67 -30.09
C ILE A 808 -44.59 2.46 -30.42
N VAL A 809 -45.46 3.06 -29.62
CA VAL A 809 -46.91 3.08 -29.84
C VAL A 809 -47.39 4.54 -29.89
N GLY A 810 -47.99 4.98 -31.00
CA GLY A 810 -48.50 6.33 -31.22
C GLY A 810 -49.72 6.64 -30.36
N GLY A 811 -50.85 5.98 -30.63
CA GLY A 811 -52.09 6.14 -29.85
C GLY A 811 -53.33 6.27 -30.73
N SER A 812 -54.24 7.19 -30.37
CA SER A 812 -55.45 7.47 -31.19
C SER A 812 -55.40 8.85 -31.87
N GLY A 813 -54.24 9.50 -31.84
CA GLY A 813 -54.01 10.84 -32.35
C GLY A 813 -53.50 10.86 -33.79
N ILE A 814 -53.15 12.04 -34.30
CA ILE A 814 -52.35 12.14 -35.53
C ILE A 814 -50.89 12.13 -35.08
N ASP A 815 -50.23 10.99 -35.16
CA ASP A 815 -48.91 10.79 -34.61
C ASP A 815 -47.81 10.96 -35.67
N THR A 816 -46.66 11.51 -35.25
CA THR A 816 -45.41 11.54 -36.03
C THR A 816 -44.39 10.70 -35.30
N ILE A 817 -44.04 9.55 -35.87
CA ILE A 817 -43.20 8.54 -35.23
C ILE A 817 -41.92 8.36 -36.04
N THR A 818 -40.78 8.38 -35.36
CA THR A 818 -39.47 8.02 -35.92
C THR A 818 -38.87 6.93 -35.05
N GLY A 819 -38.65 5.73 -35.60
CA GLY A 819 -37.96 4.63 -34.89
C GLY A 819 -36.52 5.00 -34.62
N GLY A 820 -35.74 5.14 -35.69
CA GLY A 820 -34.35 5.58 -35.62
C GLY A 820 -33.42 4.51 -36.15
N ALA A 821 -32.37 4.13 -35.43
CA ALA A 821 -31.42 3.11 -35.89
C ALA A 821 -31.52 1.85 -35.04
N GLY A 822 -31.86 0.71 -35.63
CA GLY A 822 -31.98 -0.57 -34.97
C GLY A 822 -33.20 -1.32 -35.48
N ILE A 823 -33.63 -2.38 -34.81
CA ILE A 823 -34.82 -3.14 -35.24
C ILE A 823 -35.99 -2.65 -34.40
N ASP A 824 -36.81 -1.79 -34.99
CA ASP A 824 -37.88 -1.11 -34.27
C ASP A 824 -39.23 -1.80 -34.48
N VAL A 825 -40.06 -1.78 -33.44
CA VAL A 825 -41.46 -2.22 -33.49
C VAL A 825 -42.35 -1.01 -33.28
N ILE A 826 -43.01 -0.58 -34.35
CA ILE A 826 -43.80 0.65 -34.37
C ILE A 826 -45.27 0.33 -34.60
N THR A 827 -46.15 0.89 -33.78
CA THR A 827 -47.60 0.90 -33.97
C THR A 827 -48.08 2.35 -34.02
N GLY A 828 -48.64 2.79 -35.15
CA GLY A 828 -49.27 4.12 -35.29
C GLY A 828 -50.49 4.23 -34.40
N GLY A 829 -51.51 3.42 -34.71
CA GLY A 829 -52.72 3.29 -33.93
C GLY A 829 -53.93 3.81 -34.70
N ALA A 830 -54.80 4.59 -34.07
CA ALA A 830 -55.89 5.24 -34.79
C ALA A 830 -55.48 6.66 -35.12
N GLY A 831 -55.72 7.15 -36.34
CA GLY A 831 -55.21 8.47 -36.67
C GLY A 831 -55.01 8.70 -38.14
N ILE A 832 -54.21 9.70 -38.47
CA ILE A 832 -53.53 9.80 -39.76
C ILE A 832 -52.08 9.92 -39.40
N ASP A 833 -51.39 8.79 -39.35
CA ASP A 833 -50.06 8.71 -38.75
C ASP A 833 -48.98 8.87 -39.81
N VAL A 834 -47.85 9.37 -39.35
CA VAL A 834 -46.68 9.63 -40.15
C VAL A 834 -45.52 8.88 -39.52
N ILE A 835 -45.09 7.79 -40.16
CA ILE A 835 -44.14 6.84 -39.56
C ILE A 835 -42.88 6.75 -40.41
N THR A 836 -41.73 7.03 -39.80
CA THR A 836 -40.41 6.74 -40.35
C THR A 836 -39.80 5.61 -39.52
N GLY A 837 -39.61 4.41 -40.10
CA GLY A 837 -38.94 3.29 -39.41
C GLY A 837 -37.50 3.65 -39.06
N GLY A 838 -36.72 3.94 -40.11
CA GLY A 838 -35.35 4.41 -39.98
C GLY A 838 -34.39 3.39 -40.54
N ALA A 839 -33.29 3.10 -39.84
CA ALA A 839 -32.27 2.17 -40.27
C ALA A 839 -32.36 0.85 -39.53
N GLY A 840 -32.71 -0.23 -40.22
CA GLY A 840 -32.75 -1.58 -39.66
C GLY A 840 -33.80 -2.43 -40.37
N ALA A 841 -34.35 -3.41 -39.67
CA ALA A 841 -35.42 -4.27 -40.20
C ALA A 841 -36.70 -4.01 -39.40
N ASP A 842 -37.39 -2.92 -39.69
CA ASP A 842 -38.44 -2.43 -38.80
C ASP A 842 -39.77 -3.17 -39.01
N VAL A 843 -40.56 -3.31 -37.96
CA VAL A 843 -41.92 -3.87 -38.01
C VAL A 843 -42.91 -2.77 -37.72
N ILE A 844 -43.67 -2.38 -38.74
CA ILE A 844 -44.59 -1.26 -38.70
C ILE A 844 -46.03 -1.77 -38.81
N THR A 845 -46.86 -1.35 -37.87
CA THR A 845 -48.32 -1.52 -37.87
C THR A 845 -48.91 -0.13 -37.94
N LEU A 846 -49.66 0.18 -39.00
CA LEU A 846 -50.22 1.51 -39.21
C LEU A 846 -51.43 1.73 -38.31
N GLY A 847 -52.33 0.75 -38.30
CA GLY A 847 -53.60 0.80 -37.58
C GLY A 847 -54.72 1.35 -38.45
N THR A 848 -55.62 2.15 -37.87
CA THR A 848 -56.77 2.70 -38.61
C THR A 848 -56.51 4.14 -38.97
N GLY A 849 -56.53 4.46 -40.26
CA GLY A 849 -56.19 5.80 -40.66
C GLY A 849 -55.98 5.89 -42.15
N ALA A 850 -55.50 7.04 -42.61
CA ALA A 850 -54.94 7.18 -43.95
C ALA A 850 -53.45 7.48 -43.78
N ASP A 851 -52.68 6.45 -43.45
CA ASP A 851 -51.36 6.60 -42.84
C ASP A 851 -50.26 6.75 -43.89
N ILE A 852 -49.12 7.31 -43.49
CA ILE A 852 -47.99 7.59 -44.36
C ILE A 852 -46.72 6.97 -43.76
N VAL A 853 -46.16 5.97 -44.43
CA VAL A 853 -44.82 5.46 -44.14
C VAL A 853 -43.81 6.23 -44.97
N ARG A 854 -42.89 6.93 -44.31
CA ARG A 854 -41.87 7.77 -44.95
C ARG A 854 -40.51 7.09 -44.97
N TYR A 855 -39.85 7.18 -46.12
CA TYR A 855 -38.47 6.82 -46.32
C TYR A 855 -37.66 8.08 -46.67
N GLU A 856 -36.78 8.52 -45.76
CA GLU A 856 -35.98 9.77 -45.87
C GLU A 856 -34.57 9.55 -46.42
N VAL A 857 -34.03 8.36 -46.22
CA VAL A 857 -32.78 7.87 -46.81
C VAL A 857 -33.09 6.46 -47.31
N ILE A 858 -32.45 6.01 -48.40
CA ILE A 858 -32.31 4.56 -48.64
C ILE A 858 -31.42 4.09 -47.49
N ALA A 859 -32.02 3.81 -46.33
CA ALA A 859 -31.31 3.20 -45.22
C ALA A 859 -30.62 2.00 -45.84
N THR A 860 -29.31 2.10 -45.97
CA THR A 860 -28.58 1.17 -46.79
C THR A 860 -28.73 -0.18 -46.12
N SER A 861 -29.51 -1.06 -46.76
CA SER A 861 -29.30 -2.49 -46.75
C SER A 861 -27.87 -2.76 -47.26
N THR A 862 -26.85 -2.32 -46.51
CA THR A 862 -25.43 -2.55 -46.78
C THR A 862 -25.09 -4.03 -46.64
N SER A 863 -25.99 -4.82 -46.04
CA SER A 863 -25.84 -6.26 -46.01
C SER A 863 -26.27 -6.84 -47.35
N ALA A 864 -25.30 -7.34 -48.11
CA ALA A 864 -25.49 -8.14 -49.32
C ALA A 864 -26.35 -9.41 -49.12
N THR A 865 -26.87 -9.64 -47.91
CA THR A 865 -27.70 -10.79 -47.51
C THR A 865 -29.19 -10.47 -47.32
N GLY A 866 -29.62 -9.20 -47.46
CA GLY A 866 -31.04 -8.82 -47.38
C GLY A 866 -31.64 -8.81 -45.96
N ALA A 867 -30.82 -8.66 -44.92
CA ALA A 867 -31.27 -8.76 -43.52
C ALA A 867 -32.04 -7.54 -42.98
N ASN A 868 -32.15 -6.44 -43.73
CA ASN A 868 -32.70 -5.15 -43.31
C ASN A 868 -33.92 -4.77 -44.15
N VAL A 869 -34.98 -5.60 -44.12
CA VAL A 869 -36.23 -5.34 -44.83
C VAL A 869 -37.29 -4.91 -43.84
N ASP A 870 -37.83 -3.71 -44.03
CA ASP A 870 -38.98 -3.25 -43.27
C ASP A 870 -40.23 -4.04 -43.64
N LYS A 871 -41.06 -4.29 -42.63
CA LYS A 871 -42.31 -5.01 -42.73
C LYS A 871 -43.46 -4.13 -42.28
N ILE A 872 -44.33 -3.78 -43.22
CA ILE A 872 -45.63 -3.18 -42.93
C ILE A 872 -46.66 -4.31 -42.82
N THR A 873 -47.43 -4.33 -41.73
CA THR A 873 -48.22 -5.52 -41.33
C THR A 873 -49.69 -5.47 -41.71
N ASP A 874 -50.23 -4.30 -42.03
CA ASP A 874 -51.66 -4.06 -42.18
C ASP A 874 -52.01 -3.02 -43.27
N PHE A 875 -51.14 -2.82 -44.25
CA PHE A 875 -51.31 -1.80 -45.30
C PHE A 875 -52.67 -1.92 -46.03
N VAL A 876 -53.42 -0.82 -46.11
CA VAL A 876 -54.71 -0.71 -46.81
C VAL A 876 -54.54 0.11 -48.09
N ALA A 877 -54.58 -0.57 -49.24
CA ALA A 877 -54.41 0.08 -50.54
C ALA A 877 -55.53 1.11 -50.83
N GLY A 878 -55.17 2.24 -51.43
CA GLY A 878 -56.04 3.38 -51.70
C GLY A 878 -56.29 4.28 -50.49
N ILE A 879 -55.86 3.88 -49.29
CA ILE A 879 -56.00 4.65 -48.05
C ILE A 879 -54.62 5.04 -47.52
N ASP A 880 -53.76 4.06 -47.27
CA ASP A 880 -52.39 4.27 -46.80
C ASP A 880 -51.45 4.62 -47.95
N LYS A 881 -50.33 5.26 -47.61
CA LYS A 881 -49.32 5.71 -48.57
C LYS A 881 -47.91 5.36 -48.14
N ILE A 882 -47.09 5.05 -49.12
CA ILE A 882 -45.63 4.96 -48.97
C ILE A 882 -45.03 6.20 -49.63
N ASN A 883 -44.35 7.01 -48.83
CA ASN A 883 -43.77 8.28 -49.26
C ASN A 883 -42.25 8.21 -49.27
N PHE A 884 -41.64 8.54 -50.41
CA PHE A 884 -40.19 8.68 -50.53
C PHE A 884 -39.86 10.17 -50.60
N THR A 885 -39.18 10.70 -49.58
CA THR A 885 -38.89 12.13 -49.44
C THR A 885 -37.41 12.44 -49.57
N GLY A 886 -37.07 13.50 -50.31
CA GLY A 886 -35.71 13.82 -50.72
C GLY A 886 -35.01 14.93 -49.92
N SER A 887 -35.03 14.91 -48.59
CA SER A 887 -34.28 15.89 -47.80
C SER A 887 -32.81 15.47 -47.64
N GLY A 888 -31.90 16.05 -48.43
CA GLY A 888 -30.44 15.96 -48.16
C GLY A 888 -29.60 14.99 -49.01
N GLY A 889 -29.96 14.74 -50.26
CA GLY A 889 -29.03 14.18 -51.26
C GLY A 889 -28.79 12.65 -51.24
N GLY A 890 -29.32 11.90 -50.27
CA GLY A 890 -29.17 10.44 -50.19
C GLY A 890 -29.99 9.65 -51.22
N LEU A 891 -31.32 9.88 -51.28
CA LEU A 891 -32.21 9.25 -52.27
C LEU A 891 -31.96 9.74 -53.70
N ASN A 892 -31.60 11.03 -53.87
CA ASN A 892 -31.46 11.71 -55.16
C ASN A 892 -30.21 11.27 -55.96
N THR A 893 -29.18 10.71 -55.30
CA THR A 893 -27.92 10.33 -55.97
C THR A 893 -27.82 8.85 -56.36
N THR A 894 -28.69 7.97 -55.84
CA THR A 894 -28.61 6.52 -56.06
C THR A 894 -29.79 5.97 -56.90
N LEU A 895 -31.01 6.49 -56.69
CA LEU A 895 -32.15 6.24 -57.57
C LEU A 895 -32.13 7.24 -58.76
N THR A 896 -31.20 7.07 -59.70
CA THR A 896 -31.15 8.03 -60.83
C THR A 896 -32.32 7.83 -61.77
N GLY A 897 -33.09 8.89 -62.05
CA GLY A 897 -34.23 8.95 -62.98
C GLY A 897 -35.59 9.25 -62.35
N VAL A 898 -35.64 9.44 -61.03
CA VAL A 898 -36.75 10.16 -60.40
C VAL A 898 -36.59 11.66 -60.70
N THR A 899 -37.11 12.11 -61.85
CA THR A 899 -37.21 13.57 -62.11
C THR A 899 -38.40 14.09 -61.30
N ILE A 900 -38.15 14.53 -60.07
CA ILE A 900 -39.17 15.25 -59.30
C ILE A 900 -39.26 16.67 -59.90
N ASN A 901 -40.27 16.88 -60.75
CA ASN A 901 -40.54 18.22 -61.27
C ASN A 901 -40.89 19.14 -60.09
N THR A 902 -40.16 20.23 -59.94
CA THR A 902 -40.19 21.16 -58.78
C THR A 902 -41.48 21.99 -58.65
N GLY A 903 -42.63 21.45 -59.09
CA GLY A 903 -43.91 22.18 -59.07
C GLY A 903 -45.18 21.32 -59.06
N THR A 904 -45.11 19.99 -58.99
CA THR A 904 -46.30 19.12 -58.84
C THR A 904 -45.88 17.73 -58.33
N ALA A 905 -46.66 17.11 -57.45
CA ALA A 905 -46.37 15.75 -56.95
C ALA A 905 -46.22 14.78 -58.14
N ALA A 906 -45.04 14.18 -58.30
CA ALA A 906 -44.80 13.21 -59.36
C ALA A 906 -45.58 11.92 -59.04
N THR A 907 -46.43 11.46 -59.97
CA THR A 907 -47.14 10.18 -59.83
C THR A 907 -46.17 9.06 -60.20
N ALA A 908 -46.00 8.07 -59.31
CA ALA A 908 -45.18 6.89 -59.60
C ALA A 908 -45.78 6.12 -60.78
N THR A 909 -44.97 5.78 -61.79
CA THR A 909 -45.39 4.75 -62.76
C THR A 909 -45.04 3.39 -62.17
N MET A 910 -46.04 2.54 -61.94
CA MET A 910 -45.86 1.18 -61.44
C MET A 910 -46.04 0.16 -62.56
N ALA A 911 -45.17 -0.84 -62.60
CA ALA A 911 -45.37 -2.00 -63.47
C ALA A 911 -46.41 -2.95 -62.88
N ALA A 912 -46.97 -3.81 -63.74
CA ALA A 912 -47.90 -4.86 -63.31
C ALA A 912 -47.24 -5.76 -62.25
N ALA A 913 -48.04 -6.17 -61.25
CA ALA A 913 -47.61 -7.06 -60.20
C ALA A 913 -47.20 -8.44 -60.78
N VAL A 914 -46.10 -8.98 -60.26
CA VAL A 914 -45.54 -10.28 -60.68
C VAL A 914 -45.88 -11.33 -59.63
N ALA A 915 -46.69 -12.32 -60.01
CA ALA A 915 -46.96 -13.48 -59.16
C ALA A 915 -45.84 -14.51 -59.29
N ASN A 916 -45.34 -15.02 -58.15
CA ASN A 916 -44.31 -16.04 -58.09
C ASN A 916 -44.78 -17.21 -57.19
N THR A 917 -44.72 -18.43 -57.71
CA THR A 917 -45.17 -19.66 -57.03
C THR A 917 -44.05 -20.38 -56.27
N THR A 918 -42.81 -19.90 -56.38
CA THR A 918 -41.63 -20.43 -55.68
C THR A 918 -41.84 -20.34 -54.18
N SER A 919 -41.53 -21.42 -53.47
CA SER A 919 -41.60 -21.44 -52.01
C SER A 919 -40.42 -20.66 -51.42
N VAL A 920 -40.70 -19.65 -50.59
CA VAL A 920 -39.70 -18.80 -49.92
C VAL A 920 -39.84 -18.93 -48.41
N ALA A 921 -38.82 -19.45 -47.72
CA ALA A 921 -38.85 -19.67 -46.28
C ALA A 921 -38.16 -18.54 -45.50
N THR A 922 -37.18 -17.89 -46.12
CA THR A 922 -36.37 -16.82 -45.53
C THR A 922 -36.34 -15.60 -46.46
N ILE A 923 -35.96 -14.43 -45.94
CA ILE A 923 -35.76 -13.23 -46.78
C ILE A 923 -34.64 -13.47 -47.81
N ALA A 924 -33.63 -14.29 -47.49
CA ALA A 924 -32.61 -14.67 -48.47
C ALA A 924 -33.18 -15.48 -49.66
N ASP A 925 -34.22 -16.29 -49.45
CA ASP A 925 -34.93 -16.99 -50.53
C ASP A 925 -35.69 -16.00 -51.42
N VAL A 926 -36.30 -14.96 -50.82
CA VAL A 926 -36.96 -13.87 -51.55
C VAL A 926 -35.95 -13.14 -52.42
N TYR A 927 -34.81 -12.75 -51.87
CA TYR A 927 -33.73 -12.08 -52.61
C TYR A 927 -33.18 -12.95 -53.74
N SER A 928 -32.99 -14.25 -53.50
CA SER A 928 -32.53 -15.20 -54.51
C SER A 928 -33.55 -15.35 -55.65
N ALA A 929 -34.83 -15.36 -55.32
CA ALA A 929 -35.90 -15.40 -56.31
C ALA A 929 -36.01 -14.09 -57.09
N LEU A 930 -35.82 -12.93 -56.45
CA LEU A 930 -35.78 -11.61 -57.10
C LEU A 930 -34.58 -11.48 -58.04
N ALA A 931 -33.40 -11.98 -57.65
CA ALA A 931 -32.19 -11.97 -58.48
C ALA A 931 -32.33 -12.80 -59.77
N ALA A 932 -33.23 -13.78 -59.81
CA ALA A 932 -33.53 -14.55 -61.02
C ALA A 932 -34.29 -13.73 -62.09
N TYR A 933 -34.87 -12.58 -61.72
CA TYR A 933 -35.54 -11.67 -62.64
C TYR A 933 -34.52 -10.68 -63.25
N THR A 934 -33.87 -11.08 -64.34
CA THR A 934 -32.89 -10.24 -65.05
C THR A 934 -33.53 -9.12 -65.89
N THR A 935 -34.86 -9.09 -65.99
CA THR A 935 -35.62 -8.11 -66.80
C THR A 935 -36.15 -6.92 -65.98
N LEU A 936 -35.69 -6.72 -64.74
CA LEU A 936 -35.93 -5.45 -64.04
C LEU A 936 -35.23 -4.35 -64.85
N THR A 937 -36.01 -3.58 -65.60
CA THR A 937 -35.51 -2.48 -66.43
C THR A 937 -35.02 -1.35 -65.53
N ALA A 938 -33.73 -1.01 -65.64
CA ALA A 938 -33.13 0.17 -65.05
C ALA A 938 -33.87 1.43 -65.48
N SER A 939 -33.97 2.33 -64.54
CA SER A 939 -34.23 3.73 -64.81
C SER A 939 -33.09 4.33 -65.64
N ASN A 940 -33.27 4.50 -66.96
CA ASN A 940 -32.48 5.51 -67.64
C ASN A 940 -33.14 6.19 -68.86
N ALA A 941 -32.91 7.50 -68.87
CA ALA A 941 -32.99 8.49 -69.94
C ALA A 941 -34.30 8.59 -70.76
N ALA A 942 -35.05 9.66 -70.47
CA ALA A 942 -36.19 10.20 -71.25
C ALA A 942 -37.59 9.61 -70.96
N GLY A 943 -38.13 9.96 -69.79
CA GLY A 943 -39.48 10.55 -69.77
C GLY A 943 -40.67 9.67 -69.35
N THR A 944 -40.51 8.39 -69.02
CA THR A 944 -41.54 7.59 -68.30
C THR A 944 -40.90 6.26 -67.88
N ALA A 945 -40.24 6.21 -66.72
CA ALA A 945 -39.59 5.00 -66.22
C ALA A 945 -40.33 4.46 -64.98
N THR A 946 -40.51 3.14 -64.94
CA THR A 946 -41.10 2.44 -63.79
C THR A 946 -40.09 2.46 -62.66
N VAL A 947 -40.43 3.09 -61.54
CA VAL A 947 -39.52 3.23 -60.38
C VAL A 947 -39.75 2.10 -59.37
N ALA A 948 -40.95 1.50 -59.36
CA ALA A 948 -41.33 0.49 -58.39
C ALA A 948 -42.14 -0.65 -59.01
N GLN A 949 -41.93 -1.87 -58.51
CA GLN A 949 -42.60 -3.09 -58.96
C GLN A 949 -43.00 -3.95 -57.76
N VAL A 950 -44.13 -4.65 -57.87
CA VAL A 950 -44.66 -5.49 -56.79
C VAL A 950 -44.52 -6.96 -57.14
N TYR A 951 -43.99 -7.74 -56.21
CA TYR A 951 -43.82 -9.18 -56.31
C TYR A 951 -44.66 -9.86 -55.23
N THR A 952 -45.43 -10.88 -55.61
CA THR A 952 -46.20 -11.67 -54.63
C THR A 952 -45.73 -13.11 -54.64
N PHE A 953 -45.22 -13.57 -53.51
CA PHE A 953 -44.80 -14.97 -53.30
C PHE A 953 -45.89 -15.73 -52.55
N ALA A 954 -46.43 -16.78 -53.16
CA ALA A 954 -47.62 -17.45 -52.66
C ALA A 954 -47.35 -18.54 -51.60
N ASN A 955 -46.11 -19.02 -51.44
CA ASN A 955 -45.78 -20.22 -50.67
C ASN A 955 -44.55 -20.01 -49.78
N GLY A 956 -44.56 -20.60 -48.58
CA GLY A 956 -43.42 -20.60 -47.64
C GLY A 956 -43.58 -19.60 -46.48
N ALA A 957 -42.66 -19.64 -45.51
CA ALA A 957 -42.73 -18.84 -44.28
C ALA A 957 -42.43 -17.34 -44.48
N ALA A 958 -41.73 -17.00 -45.56
CA ALA A 958 -41.51 -15.62 -46.02
C ALA A 958 -42.44 -15.25 -47.18
N ALA A 959 -43.56 -15.96 -47.37
CA ALA A 959 -44.56 -15.60 -48.38
C ALA A 959 -45.20 -14.24 -48.05
N GLY A 960 -45.47 -13.45 -49.09
CA GLY A 960 -45.99 -12.10 -48.92
C GLY A 960 -45.92 -11.27 -50.20
N THR A 961 -46.38 -10.04 -50.09
CA THR A 961 -46.29 -9.03 -51.15
C THR A 961 -45.10 -8.11 -50.85
N TYR A 962 -44.20 -7.95 -51.82
CA TYR A 962 -42.97 -7.18 -51.70
C TYR A 962 -42.97 -6.05 -52.71
N LEU A 963 -42.79 -4.83 -52.23
CA LEU A 963 -42.52 -3.65 -53.06
C LEU A 963 -41.01 -3.56 -53.27
N VAL A 964 -40.58 -3.61 -54.52
CA VAL A 964 -39.19 -3.44 -54.93
C VAL A 964 -39.06 -2.12 -55.67
N VAL A 965 -38.24 -1.22 -55.15
CA VAL A 965 -37.92 0.06 -55.78
C VAL A 965 -36.49 -0.02 -56.29
N ASN A 966 -36.34 -0.01 -57.61
CA ASN A 966 -35.07 -0.31 -58.26
C ASN A 966 -34.19 0.94 -58.35
N ASP A 967 -32.88 0.74 -58.25
CA ASP A 967 -31.90 1.77 -58.57
C ASP A 967 -31.77 1.98 -60.10
N ALA A 968 -30.74 2.73 -60.50
CA ALA A 968 -30.42 3.01 -61.90
C ALA A 968 -29.74 1.86 -62.66
N THR A 969 -29.40 0.77 -61.96
CA THR A 969 -28.73 -0.41 -62.49
C THR A 969 -29.79 -1.40 -63.00
N LEU A 970 -29.49 -2.10 -64.09
CA LEU A 970 -30.40 -3.11 -64.64
C LEU A 970 -30.37 -4.37 -63.76
N GLY A 971 -31.54 -4.95 -63.50
CA GLY A 971 -31.68 -6.14 -62.66
C GLY A 971 -31.80 -5.83 -61.17
N PHE A 972 -32.26 -6.81 -60.39
CA PHE A 972 -32.34 -6.69 -58.94
C PHE A 972 -30.94 -6.71 -58.30
N GLN A 973 -30.65 -5.66 -57.54
CA GLN A 973 -29.40 -5.43 -56.83
C GLN A 973 -29.67 -5.35 -55.33
N ALA A 974 -29.47 -6.47 -54.63
CA ALA A 974 -29.71 -6.62 -53.20
C ALA A 974 -29.08 -5.52 -52.29
N ALA A 975 -28.00 -4.88 -52.75
CA ALA A 975 -27.27 -3.87 -51.99
C ALA A 975 -27.73 -2.42 -52.25
N THR A 976 -28.48 -2.17 -53.32
CA THR A 976 -28.84 -0.82 -53.77
C THR A 976 -30.33 -0.62 -54.03
N ASP A 977 -31.09 -1.70 -54.21
CA ASP A 977 -32.54 -1.65 -54.32
C ASP A 977 -33.22 -1.64 -52.96
N VAL A 978 -34.36 -0.93 -52.88
CA VAL A 978 -35.21 -0.93 -51.68
C VAL A 978 -36.22 -2.07 -51.80
N VAL A 979 -36.34 -2.88 -50.76
CA VAL A 979 -37.34 -3.94 -50.65
C VAL A 979 -38.15 -3.70 -49.39
N ILE A 980 -39.47 -3.62 -49.52
CA ILE A 980 -40.42 -3.46 -48.41
C ILE A 980 -41.42 -4.61 -48.44
N ASN A 981 -41.64 -5.25 -47.29
CA ASN A 981 -42.61 -6.33 -47.16
C ASN A 981 -43.98 -5.78 -46.71
N LEU A 982 -44.99 -5.91 -47.57
CA LEU A 982 -46.37 -5.54 -47.31
C LEU A 982 -47.16 -6.79 -46.96
N THR A 983 -47.03 -7.24 -45.71
CA THR A 983 -47.88 -8.31 -45.19
C THR A 983 -49.26 -7.77 -44.78
N GLY A 984 -50.30 -8.61 -44.85
CA GLY A 984 -51.65 -8.18 -44.48
C GLY A 984 -52.31 -7.19 -45.44
N LEU A 985 -51.72 -6.96 -46.62
CA LEU A 985 -52.24 -6.08 -47.66
C LEU A 985 -53.74 -6.32 -47.93
N SER A 986 -54.54 -5.26 -47.82
CA SER A 986 -55.95 -5.27 -48.23
C SER A 986 -56.17 -4.33 -49.42
N GLY A 987 -56.95 -4.79 -50.41
CA GLY A 987 -57.16 -4.06 -51.67
C GLY A 987 -56.10 -4.35 -52.74
N THR A 988 -56.06 -3.52 -53.79
CA THR A 988 -55.09 -3.64 -54.90
C THR A 988 -54.08 -2.51 -54.83
N PHE A 989 -52.84 -2.83 -54.48
CA PHE A 989 -51.74 -1.86 -54.43
C PHE A 989 -51.42 -1.31 -55.83
N SER A 990 -51.29 0.00 -55.96
CA SER A 990 -51.11 0.70 -57.23
C SER A 990 -50.24 1.95 -57.10
N GLY A 991 -49.90 2.60 -58.23
CA GLY A 991 -49.01 3.76 -58.24
C GLY A 991 -49.55 5.00 -57.50
N THR A 992 -50.84 5.04 -57.18
CA THR A 992 -51.43 6.12 -56.37
C THR A 992 -51.16 5.96 -54.87
N ASP A 993 -50.77 4.76 -54.44
CA ASP A 993 -50.39 4.43 -53.06
C ASP A 993 -48.93 4.79 -52.77
N ILE A 994 -48.19 5.24 -53.79
CA ILE A 994 -46.82 5.72 -53.68
C ILE A 994 -46.78 7.22 -53.97
N THR A 995 -46.13 7.98 -53.09
CA THR A 995 -45.89 9.42 -53.28
C THR A 995 -44.41 9.76 -53.22
N TYR A 996 -44.02 10.79 -53.97
CA TYR A 996 -42.67 11.37 -53.94
C TYR A 996 -42.79 12.86 -53.64
N THR A 997 -42.15 13.33 -52.58
CA THR A 997 -42.18 14.74 -52.16
C THR A 997 -40.75 15.27 -52.04
N VAL A 998 -40.48 16.47 -52.59
CA VAL A 998 -39.19 17.18 -52.40
C VAL A 998 -39.14 17.82 -51.02
#